data_AF-A0AAV3A2Q7-F1
#
_entry.id   AF-A0AAV3A2Q7-F1
#
_cell.length_a   1.000
_cell.length_b   1.000
_cell.length_c   1.000
_cell.angle_alpha   90.00
_cell.angle_beta   90.00
_cell.angle_gamma   90.00
#
_symmetry.space_group_name_H-M   'P 1'
#
loop_
_entity.id
_entity.type
_entity.pdbx_description
1 polymer ?
#
loop_
_entity_poly.entity_id
_entity_poly.type
_entity_poly.pdbx_seq_one_letter_code
_entity_poly.pdbx_strand_id
1 'polypeptide(L)'
;MDKVQYEVEDIVSKLEEKGLNPGNSTEEYMAFLWNLYQVAERNLLDANNSLEELKQQQAEEMKEVESYVAHIRSLTEEREVLTTDFEKENVQLRIELEKMQFQQESQLKEVEEMLDQEGLSEIAQSSPSEQVAYLLVERATLLEKLETLELKMDSCSENLGSEKRQDELEHIHRTLEEELYQQHESMRRTKETMNKAFDEALEKEKKMRECVERDLNEAAQRLKMAHDEIRKLTDDLLIKKKELTELEHIVEKKQQEISVLQEELKTLKESESADLQKAKEHNLRLDREILALRQRVKTLDSERKKQMEQSEKSDSDSMSTHSILQDSEELHKKCRLEVEEKECINKQLQHKMKKLQAEYDDIVERNEELESILGESQNRTKEQVDYLESEIAGFQRTIMNLESELTELAEQREAKDKAFFSDGLSPDVKKMSGMEQELTELKPMLKGIQDQLLRAEWENSNLRSRNEHLEKEKNLQDNKISELMEQCKKLKLQISEKKLHTNKHLGEGDKDVEKEKWSAALSEHQRKCETLQRQIQEGLEDKQRLWEENLQLRQDVTLARQDLQSKREEIARLRQDLFNLQNPMPRPQICGDGAETVSKNLAGEALIQQQFEEIRQLRQDLNRVHNVCSSAEKELRYERDKNLEIKKQNILLQKEHTKVSEELNHVKQKYSSVTAALSSLEVEREQQQQKIKMMELELLKMSHNSKVQNSWQEKLEHEKCRAVDAEKSVLELQQQLRASQHQITLLETQTADKHHLEEELKKARERDSKRKMELQEEQLKRKVLEESLDVLQQEIKSLHEKEISLTESNCALQIKLHQQQSLLQHLDDERKSVTSERTSCESANQKLLEKVQDMQQEKEQLLKEYDILLKRLDDSIRKYNEMQLRNKAKVSRAKEMYLNELNQRDQRIKQLEMELSVSKSQTEKEQQLITSITAVNERLHEEKRQLLLEITEHEATVSNLKWKLCSVMNRSEILDHENQQLRESILQLYNQMRSLKQVLKKLQALNLPDIAMMIPSDWLMRVDEIINLPNESFSEVTRHSSPVIKVTEDGNMEQSPESSFPLPVSRSDTSEVGYLNVHSPKVIIAASEDCGVPESRVNDV
;
A
#
# COMPACT_ATOMS: atom_id res chain seq x y z
N MET A 1 -19.65 69.52 -1.68
CA MET A 1 -18.38 69.67 -0.95
C MET A 1 -18.20 68.49 0.00
N ASP A 2 -19.14 68.29 0.93
CA ASP A 2 -19.68 67.01 1.42
C ASP A 2 -18.71 65.81 1.41
N LYS A 3 -18.49 65.16 0.26
CA LYS A 3 -17.59 63.98 0.16
C LYS A 3 -16.14 64.25 0.59
N VAL A 4 -15.60 65.43 0.28
CA VAL A 4 -14.24 65.82 0.70
C VAL A 4 -14.20 66.15 2.20
N GLN A 5 -15.29 66.68 2.77
CA GLN A 5 -15.39 66.87 4.22
C GLN A 5 -15.46 65.51 4.94
N TYR A 6 -16.28 64.58 4.44
CA TYR A 6 -16.36 63.22 4.97
C TYR A 6 -15.02 62.47 4.88
N GLU A 7 -14.32 62.58 3.75
CA GLU A 7 -12.98 62.00 3.58
C GLU A 7 -11.94 62.63 4.54
N VAL A 8 -12.04 63.94 4.83
CA VAL A 8 -11.17 64.60 5.81
C VAL A 8 -11.54 64.23 7.25
N GLU A 9 -12.83 64.16 7.59
CA GLU A 9 -13.32 63.77 8.92
C GLU A 9 -12.97 62.30 9.25
N ASP A 10 -13.06 61.40 8.27
CA ASP A 10 -12.59 60.01 8.37
C ASP A 10 -11.06 59.91 8.57
N ILE A 11 -10.28 60.72 7.85
CA ILE A 11 -8.82 60.78 8.01
C ILE A 11 -8.44 61.34 9.40
N VAL A 12 -9.10 62.40 9.86
CA VAL A 12 -8.85 62.99 11.20
C VAL A 12 -9.20 61.97 12.29
N SER A 13 -10.37 61.32 12.20
CA SER A 13 -10.78 60.27 13.15
C SER A 13 -9.73 59.15 13.26
N LYS A 14 -9.19 58.69 12.11
CA LYS A 14 -8.15 57.66 12.03
C LYS A 14 -6.75 58.11 12.47
N LEU A 15 -6.54 59.42 12.66
CA LEU A 15 -5.32 59.98 13.27
C LEU A 15 -5.50 60.18 14.77
N GLU A 16 -6.70 60.54 15.23
CA GLU A 16 -7.08 60.57 16.64
C GLU A 16 -7.06 59.17 17.26
N GLU A 17 -7.59 58.14 16.59
CA GLU A 17 -7.45 56.72 16.96
C GLU A 17 -5.98 56.28 17.11
N LYS A 18 -5.05 56.94 16.41
CA LYS A 18 -3.61 56.68 16.45
C LYS A 18 -2.85 57.64 17.39
N GLY A 19 -3.57 58.44 18.18
CA GLY A 19 -3.02 59.24 19.27
C GLY A 19 -2.65 60.69 18.93
N LEU A 20 -2.99 61.21 17.74
CA LEU A 20 -2.80 62.64 17.43
C LEU A 20 -4.07 63.44 17.71
N ASN A 21 -4.07 64.13 18.85
CA ASN A 21 -5.13 65.07 19.21
C ASN A 21 -5.08 66.34 18.34
N PRO A 22 -6.23 66.96 18.01
CA PRO A 22 -6.32 68.16 17.17
C PRO A 22 -5.74 69.45 17.80
N GLY A 23 -5.10 69.34 18.97
CA GLY A 23 -4.31 70.41 19.59
C GLY A 23 -2.81 70.35 19.29
N ASN A 24 -2.32 69.30 18.62
CA ASN A 24 -0.91 69.15 18.26
C ASN A 24 -0.49 70.14 17.15
N SER A 25 0.80 70.46 17.06
CA SER A 25 1.31 71.40 16.05
C SER A 25 1.31 70.80 14.64
N THR A 26 1.29 71.67 13.63
CA THR A 26 1.36 71.27 12.21
C THR A 26 2.66 70.54 11.87
N GLU A 27 3.76 70.83 12.56
CA GLU A 27 5.04 70.14 12.36
C GLU A 27 5.00 68.70 12.90
N GLU A 28 4.36 68.47 14.06
CA GLU A 28 4.16 67.13 14.63
C GLU A 28 3.23 66.28 13.76
N TYR A 29 2.14 66.84 13.25
CA TYR A 29 1.27 66.16 12.28
C TYR A 29 2.02 65.77 11.01
N MET A 30 2.80 66.69 10.42
CA MET A 30 3.58 66.39 9.21
C MET A 30 4.68 65.35 9.47
N ALA A 31 5.37 65.41 10.61
CA ALA A 31 6.37 64.41 10.99
C ALA A 31 5.77 63.01 11.19
N PHE A 32 4.59 62.91 11.83
CA PHE A 32 3.89 61.64 11.99
C PHE A 32 3.41 61.07 10.65
N LEU A 33 2.78 61.88 9.81
CA LEU A 33 2.32 61.47 8.48
C LEU A 33 3.48 61.03 7.58
N TRP A 34 4.63 61.70 7.65
CA TRP A 34 5.84 61.32 6.93
C TRP A 34 6.40 59.98 7.42
N ASN A 35 6.45 59.75 8.73
CA ASN A 35 6.85 58.46 9.30
C ASN A 35 5.88 57.33 8.90
N LEU A 36 4.57 57.59 8.94
CA LEU A 36 3.53 56.65 8.51
C LEU A 36 3.69 56.29 7.03
N TYR A 37 3.95 57.28 6.17
CA TYR A 37 4.22 57.10 4.74
C TYR A 37 5.46 56.23 4.51
N GLN A 38 6.60 56.53 5.16
CA GLN A 38 7.80 55.71 5.02
C GLN A 38 7.62 54.27 5.54
N VAL A 39 6.80 54.04 6.57
CA VAL A 39 6.48 52.68 7.03
C VAL A 39 5.61 51.96 6.00
N ALA A 40 4.60 52.62 5.43
CA ALA A 40 3.79 52.04 4.36
C ALA A 40 4.60 51.75 3.09
N GLU A 41 5.53 52.63 2.72
CA GLU A 41 6.44 52.48 1.57
C GLU A 41 7.38 51.29 1.73
N ARG A 42 8.02 51.13 2.92
CA ARG A 42 8.83 49.94 3.23
C ARG A 42 8.00 48.67 3.21
N ASN A 43 6.85 48.64 3.90
CA ASN A 43 5.98 47.48 3.93
C ASN A 43 5.49 47.07 2.53
N LEU A 44 5.26 48.02 1.63
CA LEU A 44 4.90 47.77 0.24
C LEU A 44 6.09 47.20 -0.56
N LEU A 45 7.29 47.75 -0.37
CA LEU A 45 8.52 47.23 -0.98
C LEU A 45 8.81 45.78 -0.53
N ASP A 46 8.73 45.52 0.78
CA ASP A 46 8.95 44.19 1.36
C ASP A 46 7.89 43.18 0.89
N ALA A 47 6.62 43.59 0.80
CA ALA A 47 5.55 42.76 0.23
C ALA A 47 5.76 42.50 -1.28
N ASN A 48 6.25 43.47 -2.05
CA ASN A 48 6.54 43.30 -3.46
C ASN A 48 7.76 42.39 -3.69
N ASN A 49 8.80 42.50 -2.87
CA ASN A 49 9.95 41.58 -2.88
C ASN A 49 9.50 40.15 -2.55
N SER A 50 8.71 39.98 -1.49
CA SER A 50 8.10 38.68 -1.11
C SER A 50 7.26 38.08 -2.24
N LEU A 51 6.52 38.91 -2.97
CA LEU A 51 5.73 38.48 -4.13
C LEU A 51 6.60 38.04 -5.31
N GLU A 52 7.73 38.71 -5.56
CA GLU A 52 8.65 38.31 -6.63
C GLU A 52 9.43 37.04 -6.29
N GLU A 53 9.84 36.86 -5.02
CA GLU A 53 10.39 35.60 -4.51
C GLU A 53 9.41 34.43 -4.67
N LEU A 54 8.11 34.65 -4.39
CA LEU A 54 7.07 33.64 -4.60
C LEU A 54 6.87 33.30 -6.09
N LYS A 55 6.93 34.28 -7.01
CA LYS A 55 6.90 34.02 -8.46
C LYS A 55 8.13 33.23 -8.91
N GLN A 56 9.32 33.55 -8.39
CA GLN A 56 10.54 32.82 -8.72
C GLN A 56 10.45 31.36 -8.23
N GLN A 57 10.02 31.15 -6.97
CA GLN A 57 9.78 29.81 -6.44
C GLN A 57 8.75 29.04 -7.27
N GLN A 58 7.65 29.68 -7.69
CA GLN A 58 6.67 29.06 -8.60
C GLN A 58 7.29 28.70 -9.97
N ALA A 59 8.15 29.56 -10.53
CA ALA A 59 8.83 29.31 -11.80
C ALA A 59 9.93 28.23 -11.70
N GLU A 60 10.44 27.96 -10.50
CA GLU A 60 11.38 26.87 -10.22
C GLU A 60 10.63 25.55 -9.97
N GLU A 61 9.58 25.55 -9.14
CA GLU A 61 8.67 24.40 -8.94
C GLU A 61 8.05 23.95 -10.28
N MET A 62 7.67 24.88 -11.17
CA MET A 62 7.19 24.54 -12.53
C MET A 62 8.23 23.85 -13.41
N LYS A 63 9.50 24.27 -13.39
CA LYS A 63 10.58 23.62 -14.15
C LYS A 63 10.88 22.21 -13.63
N GLU A 64 10.78 22.02 -12.32
CA GLU A 64 10.93 20.71 -11.71
C GLU A 64 9.79 19.77 -12.14
N VAL A 65 8.54 20.25 -12.17
CA VAL A 65 7.40 19.51 -12.72
C VAL A 65 7.59 19.20 -14.22
N GLU A 66 8.07 20.16 -15.03
CA GLU A 66 8.40 19.92 -16.44
C GLU A 66 9.46 18.83 -16.62
N SER A 67 10.48 18.79 -15.75
CA SER A 67 11.52 17.76 -15.73
C SER A 67 10.97 16.38 -15.34
N TYR A 68 10.09 16.29 -14.34
CA TYR A 68 9.44 15.02 -13.98
C TYR A 68 8.52 14.53 -15.12
N VAL A 69 7.74 15.42 -15.74
CA VAL A 69 6.88 15.08 -16.89
C VAL A 69 7.72 14.62 -18.09
N ALA A 70 8.90 15.20 -18.33
CA ALA A 70 9.81 14.73 -19.36
C ALA A 70 10.37 13.33 -19.07
N HIS A 71 10.74 13.03 -17.82
CA HIS A 71 11.20 11.70 -17.44
C HIS A 71 10.10 10.63 -17.56
N ILE A 72 8.87 10.94 -17.16
CA ILE A 72 7.71 10.05 -17.31
C ILE A 72 7.43 9.75 -18.80
N ARG A 73 7.63 10.72 -19.70
CA ARG A 73 7.53 10.48 -21.15
C ARG A 73 8.61 9.50 -21.64
N SER A 74 9.88 9.69 -21.28
CA SER A 74 10.97 8.76 -21.62
C SER A 74 10.63 7.32 -21.20
N LEU A 75 10.22 7.12 -19.94
CA LEU A 75 9.83 5.79 -19.43
C LEU A 75 8.59 5.20 -20.14
N THR A 76 7.70 6.05 -20.66
CA THR A 76 6.54 5.61 -21.44
C THR A 76 6.97 5.19 -22.85
N GLU A 77 7.83 5.98 -23.50
CA GLU A 77 8.40 5.69 -24.82
C GLU A 77 9.26 4.42 -24.80
N GLU A 78 10.10 4.24 -23.78
CA GLU A 78 10.89 3.01 -23.53
C GLU A 78 9.98 1.78 -23.34
N ARG A 79 8.90 1.92 -22.57
CA ARG A 79 7.90 0.85 -22.39
C ARG A 79 7.17 0.52 -23.69
N GLU A 80 6.81 1.52 -24.50
CA GLU A 80 6.16 1.31 -25.79
C GLU A 80 7.09 0.58 -26.77
N VAL A 81 8.37 0.99 -26.88
CA VAL A 81 9.37 0.28 -27.69
C VAL A 81 9.48 -1.20 -27.29
N LEU A 82 9.70 -1.47 -26.00
CA LEU A 82 9.77 -2.85 -25.46
C LEU A 82 8.50 -3.65 -25.76
N THR A 83 7.32 -3.03 -25.67
CA THR A 83 6.05 -3.68 -26.01
C THR A 83 6.03 -4.08 -27.49
N THR A 84 6.42 -3.18 -28.41
CA THR A 84 6.48 -3.53 -29.84
C THR A 84 7.50 -4.62 -30.17
N ASP A 85 8.61 -4.71 -29.42
CA ASP A 85 9.60 -5.77 -29.64
C ASP A 85 9.09 -7.14 -29.18
N PHE A 86 8.42 -7.22 -28.03
CA PHE A 86 7.71 -8.45 -27.63
C PHE A 86 6.58 -8.83 -28.60
N GLU A 87 5.88 -7.87 -29.20
CA GLU A 87 4.90 -8.14 -30.26
C GLU A 87 5.56 -8.72 -31.52
N LYS A 88 6.69 -8.16 -31.97
CA LYS A 88 7.47 -8.70 -33.11
C LYS A 88 7.95 -10.11 -32.85
N GLU A 89 8.49 -10.39 -31.66
CA GLU A 89 8.94 -11.73 -31.25
C GLU A 89 7.76 -12.73 -31.22
N ASN A 90 6.62 -12.35 -30.66
CA ASN A 90 5.42 -13.18 -30.65
C ASN A 90 4.89 -13.48 -32.06
N VAL A 91 5.01 -12.54 -33.01
CA VAL A 91 4.66 -12.77 -34.42
C VAL A 91 5.66 -13.71 -35.09
N GLN A 92 6.96 -13.53 -34.86
CA GLN A 92 8.01 -14.41 -35.40
C GLN A 92 7.84 -15.86 -34.93
N LEU A 93 7.63 -16.08 -33.62
CA LEU A 93 7.41 -17.40 -33.04
C LEU A 93 6.14 -18.09 -33.58
N ARG A 94 5.10 -17.33 -33.94
CA ARG A 94 3.90 -17.88 -34.61
C ARG A 94 4.21 -18.34 -36.03
N ILE A 95 4.93 -17.54 -36.81
CA ILE A 95 5.35 -17.89 -38.18
C ILE A 95 6.25 -19.14 -38.18
N GLU A 96 7.13 -19.26 -37.19
CA GLU A 96 7.97 -20.45 -37.03
C GLU A 96 7.16 -21.69 -36.62
N LEU A 97 6.17 -21.54 -35.74
CA LEU A 97 5.27 -22.63 -35.34
C LEU A 97 4.40 -23.11 -36.52
N GLU A 98 3.80 -22.19 -37.28
CA GLU A 98 3.04 -22.52 -38.51
C GLU A 98 3.92 -23.23 -39.55
N LYS A 99 5.17 -22.78 -39.73
CA LYS A 99 6.15 -23.42 -40.62
C LYS A 99 6.49 -24.85 -40.16
N MET A 100 6.66 -25.08 -38.86
CA MET A 100 6.90 -26.41 -38.30
C MET A 100 5.68 -27.33 -38.46
N GLN A 101 4.46 -26.80 -38.28
CA GLN A 101 3.23 -27.54 -38.54
C GLN A 101 3.10 -27.94 -40.02
N PHE A 102 3.35 -27.02 -40.95
CA PHE A 102 3.34 -27.31 -42.39
C PHE A 102 4.37 -28.39 -42.78
N GLN A 103 5.56 -28.38 -42.15
CA GLN A 103 6.56 -29.43 -42.35
C GLN A 103 6.08 -30.79 -41.83
N GLN A 104 5.45 -30.84 -40.65
CA GLN A 104 4.87 -32.08 -40.11
C GLN A 104 3.71 -32.58 -40.96
N GLU A 105 2.81 -31.71 -41.43
CA GLU A 105 1.74 -32.10 -42.36
C GLU A 105 2.27 -32.64 -43.69
N SER A 106 3.35 -32.06 -44.22
CA SER A 106 3.99 -32.55 -45.45
C SER A 106 4.60 -33.93 -45.26
N GLN A 107 5.25 -34.18 -44.11
CA GLN A 107 5.82 -35.49 -43.78
C GLN A 107 4.73 -36.55 -43.51
N LEU A 108 3.62 -36.16 -42.87
CA LEU A 108 2.47 -37.04 -42.67
C LEU A 108 1.82 -37.44 -43.99
N LYS A 109 1.68 -36.50 -44.94
CA LYS A 109 1.17 -36.79 -46.30
C LYS A 109 2.12 -37.67 -47.11
N GLU A 110 3.43 -37.49 -46.99
CA GLU A 110 4.41 -38.39 -47.61
C GLU A 110 4.30 -39.82 -47.06
N VAL A 111 4.02 -39.98 -45.75
CA VAL A 111 3.74 -41.29 -45.14
C VAL A 111 2.36 -41.85 -45.54
N GLU A 112 1.32 -41.01 -45.65
CA GLU A 112 -0.01 -41.39 -46.15
C GLU A 112 0.09 -41.92 -47.58
N GLU A 113 0.77 -41.19 -48.48
CA GLU A 113 1.02 -41.58 -49.87
C GLU A 113 1.89 -42.85 -50.01
N MET A 114 2.86 -43.08 -49.11
CA MET A 114 3.63 -44.32 -49.09
C MET A 114 2.80 -45.52 -48.63
N LEU A 115 1.95 -45.36 -47.61
CA LEU A 115 1.06 -46.41 -47.13
C LEU A 115 -0.01 -46.74 -48.18
N ASP A 116 -0.56 -45.75 -48.88
CA ASP A 116 -1.46 -45.96 -50.02
C ASP A 116 -0.80 -46.76 -51.15
N GLN A 117 0.47 -46.48 -51.49
CA GLN A 117 1.20 -47.16 -52.56
C GLN A 117 1.48 -48.64 -52.26
N GLU A 118 1.71 -49.01 -51.00
CA GLU A 118 1.85 -50.41 -50.56
C GLU A 118 0.48 -51.10 -50.31
N GLY A 119 -0.65 -50.42 -50.58
CA GLY A 119 -1.99 -50.96 -50.43
C GLY A 119 -2.55 -50.95 -48.99
N LEU A 120 -1.92 -50.18 -48.10
CA LEU A 120 -2.25 -50.06 -46.67
C LEU A 120 -3.09 -48.79 -46.37
N SER A 121 -3.90 -48.34 -47.33
CA SER A 121 -4.79 -47.18 -47.23
C SER A 121 -5.67 -47.16 -45.97
N GLU A 122 -6.09 -48.33 -45.48
CA GLU A 122 -6.93 -48.45 -44.28
C GLU A 122 -6.25 -47.96 -42.98
N ILE A 123 -4.91 -47.91 -42.96
CA ILE A 123 -4.12 -47.34 -41.83
C ILE A 123 -3.46 -46.01 -42.16
N ALA A 124 -3.45 -45.57 -43.43
CA ALA A 124 -2.79 -44.34 -43.86
C ALA A 124 -3.29 -43.11 -43.09
N GLN A 125 -4.59 -43.07 -42.74
CA GLN A 125 -5.23 -42.02 -41.94
C GLN A 125 -5.32 -42.31 -40.42
N SER A 126 -4.74 -43.41 -39.94
CA SER A 126 -4.61 -43.70 -38.50
C SER A 126 -3.44 -42.93 -37.88
N SER A 127 -3.38 -42.83 -36.55
CA SER A 127 -2.26 -42.12 -35.91
C SER A 127 -0.92 -42.81 -36.18
N PRO A 128 0.23 -42.09 -36.18
CA PRO A 128 1.55 -42.72 -36.38
C PRO A 128 1.85 -43.86 -35.40
N SER A 129 1.28 -43.82 -34.19
CA SER A 129 1.31 -44.92 -33.22
C SER A 129 0.54 -46.17 -33.65
N GLU A 130 -0.59 -46.00 -34.33
CA GLU A 130 -1.42 -47.11 -34.85
C GLU A 130 -0.83 -47.67 -36.15
N GLN A 131 -0.33 -46.81 -37.04
CA GLN A 131 0.44 -47.20 -38.23
C GLN A 131 1.62 -48.11 -37.86
N VAL A 132 2.46 -47.68 -36.91
CA VAL A 132 3.60 -48.48 -36.43
C VAL A 132 3.15 -49.77 -35.75
N ALA A 133 2.07 -49.75 -34.97
CA ALA A 133 1.55 -50.96 -34.33
C ALA A 133 1.05 -52.00 -35.36
N TYR A 134 0.35 -51.55 -36.41
CA TYR A 134 -0.14 -52.43 -37.49
C TYR A 134 1.03 -53.05 -38.26
N LEU A 135 1.98 -52.23 -38.72
CA LEU A 135 3.16 -52.69 -39.48
C LEU A 135 4.02 -53.70 -38.68
N LEU A 136 4.12 -53.55 -37.36
CA LEU A 136 4.81 -54.51 -36.49
C LEU A 136 4.07 -55.85 -36.38
N VAL A 137 2.74 -55.83 -36.30
CA VAL A 137 1.91 -57.06 -36.30
C VAL A 137 1.97 -57.75 -37.66
N GLU A 138 1.80 -57.00 -38.75
CA GLU A 138 1.84 -57.54 -40.10
C GLU A 138 3.19 -58.21 -40.40
N ARG A 139 4.31 -57.52 -40.09
CA ARG A 139 5.67 -58.06 -40.20
C ARG A 139 5.83 -59.36 -39.43
N ALA A 140 5.25 -59.50 -38.24
CA ALA A 140 5.29 -60.75 -37.48
C ALA A 140 4.55 -61.87 -38.23
N THR A 141 3.34 -61.61 -38.76
CA THR A 141 2.60 -62.63 -39.52
C THR A 141 3.27 -62.99 -40.85
N LEU A 142 4.00 -62.06 -41.49
CA LEU A 142 4.73 -62.31 -42.73
C LEU A 142 5.98 -63.18 -42.48
N LEU A 143 6.69 -62.97 -41.38
CA LEU A 143 7.79 -63.84 -40.95
C LEU A 143 7.29 -65.26 -40.64
N GLU A 144 6.20 -65.39 -39.90
CA GLU A 144 5.56 -66.69 -39.60
C GLU A 144 5.09 -67.40 -40.89
N LYS A 145 4.48 -66.66 -41.84
CA LYS A 145 4.12 -67.20 -43.16
C LYS A 145 5.33 -67.71 -43.94
N LEU A 146 6.43 -66.94 -43.98
CA LEU A 146 7.69 -67.32 -44.66
C LEU A 146 8.30 -68.59 -44.05
N GLU A 147 8.38 -68.69 -42.72
CA GLU A 147 8.85 -69.88 -42.02
C GLU A 147 8.00 -71.12 -42.38
N THR A 148 6.66 -70.97 -42.49
CA THR A 148 5.82 -72.06 -43.00
C THR A 148 5.92 -72.32 -44.51
N LEU A 149 6.60 -71.48 -45.30
CA LEU A 149 6.80 -71.67 -46.74
C LEU A 149 8.15 -72.32 -47.04
N GLU A 150 9.22 -71.96 -46.32
CA GLU A 150 10.49 -72.70 -46.36
C GLU A 150 10.25 -74.17 -46.01
N LEU A 151 9.49 -74.45 -44.94
CA LEU A 151 9.06 -75.80 -44.54
C LEU A 151 8.17 -76.55 -45.55
N LYS A 152 7.73 -75.92 -46.66
CA LYS A 152 6.97 -76.56 -47.75
C LYS A 152 7.81 -76.70 -49.03
N MET A 153 8.79 -75.82 -49.23
CA MET A 153 9.60 -75.77 -50.46
C MET A 153 10.59 -76.94 -50.58
N ASP A 154 10.93 -77.60 -49.48
CA ASP A 154 11.68 -78.87 -49.45
C ASP A 154 10.93 -80.07 -50.08
N SER A 155 9.67 -79.89 -50.51
CA SER A 155 8.85 -80.98 -51.06
C SER A 155 8.30 -80.69 -52.48
N CYS A 156 8.71 -81.54 -53.42
CA CYS A 156 8.20 -81.70 -54.78
C CYS A 156 8.37 -80.54 -55.78
N SER A 157 9.20 -80.77 -56.81
CA SER A 157 8.97 -80.19 -58.15
C SER A 157 9.54 -81.09 -59.25
N GLU A 158 8.67 -81.65 -60.09
CA GLU A 158 9.06 -82.36 -61.31
C GLU A 158 8.02 -82.15 -62.42
N ASN A 159 8.52 -81.79 -63.61
CA ASN A 159 7.99 -82.06 -64.94
C ASN A 159 6.67 -81.44 -65.48
N LEU A 160 6.84 -80.57 -66.50
CA LEU A 160 6.22 -80.61 -67.85
C LEU A 160 4.67 -80.56 -68.01
N GLY A 161 4.09 -79.86 -69.00
CA GLY A 161 4.70 -79.04 -70.05
C GLY A 161 3.70 -78.36 -71.02
N SER A 162 4.29 -77.55 -71.91
CA SER A 162 3.81 -76.94 -73.16
C SER A 162 2.99 -77.88 -74.08
N GLU A 163 2.23 -77.46 -75.11
CA GLU A 163 2.49 -76.32 -76.02
C GLU A 163 1.29 -75.39 -76.27
N LYS A 164 0.03 -75.79 -76.03
CA LYS A 164 -1.13 -74.96 -76.44
C LYS A 164 -1.31 -73.63 -75.71
N ARG A 165 -0.50 -73.36 -74.67
CA ARG A 165 -0.41 -72.04 -74.03
C ARG A 165 0.57 -71.10 -74.74
N GLN A 166 1.48 -71.62 -75.57
CA GLN A 166 2.63 -70.89 -76.09
C GLN A 166 2.19 -69.68 -76.93
N ASP A 167 1.28 -69.86 -77.90
CA ASP A 167 0.85 -68.80 -78.81
C ASP A 167 0.03 -67.70 -78.10
N GLU A 168 -0.83 -68.09 -77.15
CA GLU A 168 -1.58 -67.13 -76.32
C GLU A 168 -0.65 -66.38 -75.36
N LEU A 169 0.29 -67.09 -74.72
CA LEU A 169 1.37 -66.48 -73.93
C LEU A 169 2.22 -65.54 -74.78
N GLU A 170 2.50 -65.86 -76.04
CA GLU A 170 3.33 -65.06 -76.96
C GLU A 170 2.63 -63.80 -77.49
N HIS A 171 1.30 -63.78 -77.58
CA HIS A 171 0.57 -62.54 -77.83
C HIS A 171 0.49 -61.69 -76.56
N ILE A 172 0.17 -62.31 -75.43
CA ILE A 172 0.15 -61.65 -74.12
C ILE A 172 1.53 -61.08 -73.78
N HIS A 173 2.62 -61.79 -74.10
CA HIS A 173 4.00 -61.32 -73.89
C HIS A 173 4.27 -60.01 -74.62
N ARG A 174 3.84 -59.88 -75.88
CA ARG A 174 4.05 -58.65 -76.67
C ARG A 174 3.27 -57.46 -76.14
N THR A 175 2.00 -57.67 -75.77
CA THR A 175 1.20 -56.59 -75.18
C THR A 175 1.77 -56.19 -73.80
N LEU A 176 2.15 -57.18 -72.98
CA LEU A 176 2.84 -56.92 -71.71
C LEU A 176 4.22 -56.30 -71.91
N GLU A 177 4.97 -56.61 -72.97
CA GLU A 177 6.26 -55.99 -73.26
C GLU A 177 6.11 -54.51 -73.68
N GLU A 178 5.09 -54.17 -74.46
CA GLU A 178 4.78 -52.78 -74.81
C GLU A 178 4.25 -51.99 -73.60
N GLU A 179 3.40 -52.60 -72.76
CA GLU A 179 2.93 -52.00 -71.50
C GLU A 179 4.06 -51.88 -70.47
N LEU A 180 4.91 -52.90 -70.30
CA LEU A 180 6.12 -52.85 -69.45
C LEU A 180 7.11 -51.83 -69.97
N TYR A 181 7.26 -51.64 -71.29
CA TYR A 181 8.15 -50.60 -71.82
C TYR A 181 7.62 -49.20 -71.49
N GLN A 182 6.32 -48.96 -71.68
CA GLN A 182 5.69 -47.69 -71.32
C GLN A 182 5.70 -47.46 -69.80
N GLN A 183 5.48 -48.49 -68.99
CA GLN A 183 5.64 -48.44 -67.53
C GLN A 183 7.09 -48.21 -67.12
N HIS A 184 8.08 -48.85 -67.75
CA HIS A 184 9.50 -48.60 -67.46
C HIS A 184 9.93 -47.20 -67.87
N GLU A 185 9.37 -46.61 -68.93
CA GLU A 185 9.71 -45.24 -69.33
C GLU A 185 8.94 -44.18 -68.52
N SER A 186 7.72 -44.45 -68.05
CA SER A 186 7.05 -43.59 -67.08
C SER A 186 7.74 -43.69 -65.71
N MET A 187 8.04 -44.91 -65.23
CA MET A 187 8.80 -45.20 -64.01
C MET A 187 10.22 -44.61 -64.05
N ARG A 188 10.89 -44.59 -65.22
CA ARG A 188 12.17 -43.87 -65.38
C ARG A 188 11.98 -42.37 -65.15
N ARG A 189 10.97 -41.75 -65.78
CA ARG A 189 10.73 -40.31 -65.63
C ARG A 189 10.30 -39.94 -64.21
N THR A 190 9.42 -40.72 -63.57
CA THR A 190 9.04 -40.49 -62.17
C THR A 190 10.21 -40.71 -61.23
N LYS A 191 11.05 -41.74 -61.46
CA LYS A 191 12.30 -41.95 -60.72
C LYS A 191 13.30 -40.80 -60.92
N GLU A 192 13.43 -40.25 -62.12
CA GLU A 192 14.29 -39.09 -62.38
C GLU A 192 13.77 -37.83 -61.66
N THR A 193 12.44 -37.60 -61.62
CA THR A 193 11.87 -36.50 -60.83
C THR A 193 11.94 -36.72 -59.32
N MET A 194 11.72 -37.96 -58.84
CA MET A 194 11.86 -38.31 -57.42
C MET A 194 13.31 -38.21 -56.96
N ASN A 195 14.27 -38.73 -57.73
CA ASN A 195 15.70 -38.54 -57.46
C ASN A 195 16.06 -37.05 -57.35
N LYS A 196 15.58 -36.21 -58.28
CA LYS A 196 15.86 -34.76 -58.23
C LYS A 196 15.20 -34.09 -57.01
N ALA A 197 13.97 -34.45 -56.68
CA ALA A 197 13.29 -33.94 -55.48
C ALA A 197 14.01 -34.40 -54.20
N PHE A 198 14.47 -35.64 -54.16
CA PHE A 198 15.26 -36.22 -53.08
C PHE A 198 16.63 -35.55 -52.94
N ASP A 199 17.36 -35.31 -54.04
CA ASP A 199 18.62 -34.56 -54.02
C ASP A 199 18.40 -33.13 -53.52
N GLU A 200 17.35 -32.44 -53.98
CA GLU A 200 16.99 -31.10 -53.50
C GLU A 200 16.50 -31.08 -52.03
N ALA A 201 15.89 -32.16 -51.54
CA ALA A 201 15.49 -32.32 -50.14
C ALA A 201 16.71 -32.61 -49.25
N LEU A 202 17.56 -33.55 -49.66
CA LEU A 202 18.82 -33.92 -49.02
C LEU A 202 19.76 -32.72 -48.89
N GLU A 203 19.86 -31.86 -49.90
CA GLU A 203 20.72 -30.67 -49.85
C GLU A 203 20.13 -29.52 -48.98
N LYS A 204 18.80 -29.50 -48.80
CA LYS A 204 18.16 -28.64 -47.78
C LYS A 204 18.38 -29.22 -46.39
N GLU A 205 18.25 -30.54 -46.23
CA GLU A 205 18.46 -31.24 -44.97
C GLU A 205 19.90 -31.11 -44.48
N LYS A 206 20.91 -31.27 -45.35
CA LYS A 206 22.32 -30.99 -45.01
C LYS A 206 22.50 -29.58 -44.46
N LYS A 207 21.95 -28.55 -45.10
CA LYS A 207 22.05 -27.16 -44.64
C LYS A 207 21.33 -26.90 -43.32
N MET A 208 20.21 -27.59 -43.09
CA MET A 208 19.53 -27.57 -41.78
C MET A 208 20.36 -28.28 -40.71
N ARG A 209 20.95 -29.45 -41.01
CA ARG A 209 21.86 -30.19 -40.13
C ARG A 209 23.11 -29.38 -39.81
N GLU A 210 23.75 -28.75 -40.79
CA GLU A 210 24.88 -27.82 -40.61
C GLU A 210 24.52 -26.60 -39.75
N CYS A 211 23.23 -26.18 -39.74
CA CYS A 211 22.77 -25.14 -38.83
C CYS A 211 22.61 -25.68 -37.41
N VAL A 212 21.81 -26.72 -37.24
CA VAL A 212 21.61 -27.38 -35.95
C VAL A 212 22.93 -27.85 -35.34
N GLU A 213 23.91 -28.28 -36.13
CA GLU A 213 25.25 -28.64 -35.67
C GLU A 213 26.06 -27.43 -35.21
N ARG A 214 25.98 -26.27 -35.89
CA ARG A 214 26.57 -25.02 -35.37
C ARG A 214 25.91 -24.59 -34.08
N ASP A 215 24.58 -24.63 -34.03
CA ASP A 215 23.78 -24.18 -32.89
C ASP A 215 23.99 -25.13 -31.68
N LEU A 216 24.13 -26.43 -31.92
CA LEU A 216 24.54 -27.44 -30.92
C LEU A 216 25.99 -27.26 -30.46
N ASN A 217 26.92 -26.93 -31.35
CA ASN A 217 28.32 -26.66 -30.98
C ASN A 217 28.41 -25.38 -30.13
N GLU A 218 27.67 -24.32 -30.46
CA GLU A 218 27.60 -23.12 -29.62
C GLU A 218 26.91 -23.42 -28.29
N ALA A 219 25.80 -24.15 -28.28
CA ALA A 219 25.15 -24.60 -27.05
C ALA A 219 26.08 -25.46 -26.18
N ALA A 220 26.87 -26.36 -26.78
CA ALA A 220 27.88 -27.15 -26.09
C ALA A 220 29.05 -26.30 -25.55
N GLN A 221 29.44 -25.24 -26.26
CA GLN A 221 30.44 -24.28 -25.78
C GLN A 221 29.90 -23.43 -24.62
N ARG A 222 28.66 -22.92 -24.71
CA ARG A 222 27.98 -22.22 -23.62
C ARG A 222 27.79 -23.13 -22.39
N LEU A 223 27.38 -24.38 -22.61
CA LEU A 223 27.27 -25.41 -21.56
C LEU A 223 28.62 -25.73 -20.93
N LYS A 224 29.70 -25.82 -21.73
CA LYS A 224 31.06 -26.01 -21.22
C LYS A 224 31.50 -24.82 -20.37
N MET A 225 31.26 -23.59 -20.81
CA MET A 225 31.57 -22.39 -20.02
C MET A 225 30.80 -22.40 -18.69
N ALA A 226 29.51 -22.71 -18.71
CA ALA A 226 28.70 -22.86 -17.50
C ALA A 226 29.23 -24.00 -16.59
N HIS A 227 29.63 -25.15 -17.12
CA HIS A 227 30.25 -26.23 -16.34
C HIS A 227 31.63 -25.84 -15.76
N ASP A 228 32.44 -25.07 -16.50
CA ASP A 228 33.74 -24.58 -16.03
C ASP A 228 33.58 -23.47 -14.97
N GLU A 229 32.51 -22.67 -15.04
CA GLU A 229 32.10 -21.69 -14.03
C GLU A 229 31.52 -22.35 -12.77
N ILE A 230 30.58 -23.30 -12.94
CA ILE A 230 30.06 -24.14 -11.84
C ILE A 230 31.22 -24.87 -11.14
N ARG A 231 32.23 -25.33 -11.87
CA ARG A 231 33.42 -25.95 -11.26
C ARG A 231 34.22 -24.95 -10.42
N LYS A 232 34.52 -23.76 -10.94
CA LYS A 232 35.18 -22.68 -10.17
C LYS A 232 34.40 -22.35 -8.89
N LEU A 233 33.10 -22.10 -9.00
CA LEU A 233 32.23 -21.81 -7.86
C LEU A 233 32.18 -22.99 -6.87
N THR A 234 32.25 -24.24 -7.35
CA THR A 234 32.35 -25.43 -6.48
C THR A 234 33.70 -25.50 -5.77
N ASP A 235 34.80 -25.23 -6.47
CA ASP A 235 36.15 -25.20 -5.90
C ASP A 235 36.30 -24.06 -4.88
N ASP A 236 35.77 -22.88 -5.17
CA ASP A 236 35.70 -21.73 -4.25
C ASP A 236 34.84 -22.05 -3.02
N LEU A 237 33.69 -22.70 -3.18
CA LEU A 237 32.86 -23.19 -2.07
C LEU A 237 33.58 -24.28 -1.26
N LEU A 238 34.38 -25.15 -1.88
CA LEU A 238 35.20 -26.15 -1.19
C LEU A 238 36.38 -25.50 -0.44
N ILE A 239 36.96 -24.43 -0.96
CA ILE A 239 37.98 -23.62 -0.26
C ILE A 239 37.34 -22.92 0.95
N LYS A 240 36.22 -22.20 0.75
CA LYS A 240 35.47 -21.54 1.83
C LYS A 240 34.97 -22.53 2.89
N LYS A 241 34.57 -23.74 2.50
CA LYS A 241 34.22 -24.80 3.45
C LYS A 241 35.43 -25.31 4.25
N LYS A 242 36.63 -25.39 3.65
CA LYS A 242 37.86 -25.72 4.38
C LYS A 242 38.23 -24.63 5.38
N GLU A 243 38.20 -23.36 4.94
CA GLU A 243 38.40 -22.20 5.81
C GLU A 243 37.43 -22.23 7.01
N LEU A 244 36.14 -22.51 6.78
CA LEU A 244 35.16 -22.67 7.85
C LEU A 244 35.51 -23.82 8.79
N THR A 245 35.92 -24.99 8.30
CA THR A 245 36.32 -26.11 9.19
C THR A 245 37.63 -25.83 9.95
N GLU A 246 38.56 -25.03 9.42
CA GLU A 246 39.73 -24.57 10.16
C GLU A 246 39.34 -23.55 11.23
N LEU A 247 38.41 -22.63 10.93
CA LEU A 247 37.85 -21.70 11.92
C LEU A 247 37.06 -22.43 13.01
N GLU A 248 36.26 -23.43 12.68
CA GLU A 248 35.56 -24.30 13.64
C GLU A 248 36.57 -24.99 14.57
N HIS A 249 37.62 -25.61 14.03
CA HIS A 249 38.67 -26.25 14.85
C HIS A 249 39.50 -25.25 15.68
N ILE A 250 39.72 -24.03 15.18
CA ILE A 250 40.32 -22.92 15.96
C ILE A 250 39.39 -22.52 17.11
N VAL A 251 38.08 -22.40 16.87
CA VAL A 251 37.07 -22.07 17.89
C VAL A 251 36.96 -23.19 18.93
N GLU A 252 36.89 -24.46 18.53
CA GLU A 252 36.91 -25.61 19.46
C GLU A 252 38.17 -25.60 20.34
N LYS A 253 39.35 -25.39 19.73
CA LYS A 253 40.60 -25.28 20.48
C LYS A 253 40.60 -24.07 21.43
N LYS A 254 40.06 -22.92 21.01
CA LYS A 254 39.92 -21.74 21.87
C LYS A 254 38.95 -21.98 23.02
N GLN A 255 37.86 -22.71 22.78
CA GLN A 255 36.91 -23.11 23.82
C GLN A 255 37.54 -24.09 24.82
N GLN A 256 38.42 -25.00 24.37
CA GLN A 256 39.22 -25.85 25.24
C GLN A 256 40.24 -25.04 26.07
N GLU A 257 40.97 -24.10 25.43
CA GLU A 257 41.88 -23.18 26.13
C GLU A 257 41.14 -22.35 27.19
N ILE A 258 39.93 -21.84 26.89
CA ILE A 258 39.06 -21.14 27.84
C ILE A 258 38.61 -22.05 28.99
N SER A 259 38.23 -23.30 28.71
CA SER A 259 37.81 -24.26 29.74
C SER A 259 38.94 -24.56 30.74
N VAL A 260 40.18 -24.74 30.24
CA VAL A 260 41.37 -24.92 31.09
C VAL A 260 41.64 -23.65 31.92
N LEU A 261 41.62 -22.47 31.31
CA LEU A 261 41.82 -21.21 32.02
C LEU A 261 40.74 -20.92 33.08
N GLN A 262 39.50 -21.38 32.87
CA GLN A 262 38.44 -21.29 33.89
C GLN A 262 38.70 -22.19 35.09
N GLU A 263 39.26 -23.40 34.87
CA GLU A 263 39.63 -24.32 35.95
C GLU A 263 40.92 -23.88 36.68
N GLU A 264 41.90 -23.31 35.96
CA GLU A 264 43.05 -22.62 36.55
C GLU A 264 42.62 -21.42 37.40
N LEU A 265 41.74 -20.55 36.90
CA LEU A 265 41.20 -19.41 37.68
C LEU A 265 40.39 -19.85 38.91
N LYS A 266 39.75 -21.02 38.86
CA LYS A 266 39.04 -21.60 40.01
C LYS A 266 40.04 -22.08 41.07
N THR A 267 41.03 -22.88 40.69
CA THR A 267 42.06 -23.37 41.62
C THR A 267 42.91 -22.22 42.19
N LEU A 268 43.18 -21.17 41.40
CA LEU A 268 43.83 -19.96 41.88
C LEU A 268 42.99 -19.28 42.98
N LYS A 269 41.70 -19.02 42.74
CA LYS A 269 40.79 -18.43 43.75
C LYS A 269 40.68 -19.27 45.02
N GLU A 270 40.66 -20.59 44.89
CA GLU A 270 40.69 -21.51 46.04
C GLU A 270 42.01 -21.32 46.83
N SER A 271 43.16 -21.25 46.15
CA SER A 271 44.46 -21.00 46.80
C SER A 271 44.58 -19.61 47.45
N GLU A 272 44.13 -18.55 46.78
CA GLU A 272 44.09 -17.18 47.32
C GLU A 272 43.20 -17.10 48.56
N SER A 273 42.05 -17.77 48.54
CA SER A 273 41.14 -17.82 49.70
C SER A 273 41.78 -18.53 50.90
N ALA A 274 42.54 -19.61 50.65
CA ALA A 274 43.25 -20.36 51.68
C ALA A 274 44.42 -19.55 52.26
N ASP A 275 45.19 -18.84 51.44
CA ASP A 275 46.31 -18.00 51.88
C ASP A 275 45.83 -16.72 52.58
N LEU A 276 44.73 -16.12 52.12
CA LEU A 276 44.03 -15.06 52.86
C LEU A 276 43.57 -15.54 54.24
N GLN A 277 43.09 -16.79 54.36
CA GLN A 277 42.71 -17.36 55.64
C GLN A 277 43.92 -17.64 56.54
N LYS A 278 45.01 -18.23 56.01
CA LYS A 278 46.28 -18.37 56.75
C LYS A 278 46.80 -17.01 57.24
N ALA A 279 46.72 -15.97 56.42
CA ALA A 279 47.13 -14.61 56.80
C ALA A 279 46.24 -14.02 57.90
N LYS A 280 44.91 -14.26 57.87
CA LYS A 280 43.98 -13.89 58.96
C LYS A 280 44.30 -14.64 60.26
N GLU A 281 44.55 -15.94 60.18
CA GLU A 281 44.92 -16.77 61.34
C GLU A 281 46.29 -16.37 61.92
N HIS A 282 47.25 -16.03 61.06
CA HIS A 282 48.55 -15.49 61.45
C HIS A 282 48.43 -14.10 62.10
N ASN A 283 47.60 -13.20 61.57
CA ASN A 283 47.36 -11.90 62.20
C ASN A 283 46.64 -12.05 63.55
N LEU A 284 45.64 -12.92 63.65
CA LEU A 284 45.00 -13.26 64.94
C LEU A 284 45.97 -13.89 65.95
N ARG A 285 46.98 -14.62 65.47
CA ARG A 285 48.08 -15.12 66.29
C ARG A 285 49.00 -13.98 66.73
N LEU A 286 49.42 -13.11 65.81
CA LEU A 286 50.21 -11.91 66.13
C LEU A 286 49.47 -11.00 67.10
N ASP A 287 48.16 -10.80 66.99
CA ASP A 287 47.38 -9.99 67.93
C ASP A 287 47.36 -10.63 69.33
N ARG A 288 47.23 -11.96 69.44
CA ARG A 288 47.37 -12.68 70.72
C ARG A 288 48.79 -12.55 71.28
N GLU A 289 49.81 -12.67 70.44
CA GLU A 289 51.21 -12.52 70.84
C GLU A 289 51.53 -11.05 71.21
N ILE A 290 50.94 -10.06 70.55
CA ILE A 290 51.04 -8.63 70.87
C ILE A 290 50.28 -8.32 72.18
N LEU A 291 49.13 -8.93 72.43
CA LEU A 291 48.42 -8.80 73.72
C LEU A 291 49.21 -9.47 74.85
N ALA A 292 49.75 -10.66 74.62
CA ALA A 292 50.63 -11.36 75.58
C ALA A 292 51.93 -10.59 75.81
N LEU A 293 52.53 -10.00 74.78
CA LEU A 293 53.71 -9.14 74.89
C LEU A 293 53.38 -7.81 75.56
N ARG A 294 52.20 -7.21 75.35
CA ARG A 294 51.77 -6.01 76.11
C ARG A 294 51.51 -6.33 77.59
N GLN A 295 51.03 -7.54 77.91
CA GLN A 295 50.96 -8.02 79.29
C GLN A 295 52.35 -8.34 79.86
N ARG A 296 53.24 -8.97 79.06
CA ARG A 296 54.61 -9.30 79.45
C ARG A 296 55.49 -8.06 79.59
N VAL A 297 55.27 -7.01 78.80
CA VAL A 297 55.87 -5.68 78.97
C VAL A 297 55.32 -5.02 80.22
N LYS A 298 54.00 -5.05 80.49
CA LYS A 298 53.46 -4.56 81.78
C LYS A 298 54.06 -5.29 82.99
N THR A 299 54.30 -6.61 82.93
CA THR A 299 55.00 -7.33 84.01
C THR A 299 56.50 -7.03 84.00
N LEU A 300 57.17 -7.00 82.86
CA LEU A 300 58.60 -6.64 82.72
C LEU A 300 58.90 -5.18 83.06
N ASP A 301 57.95 -4.26 82.98
CA ASP A 301 58.07 -2.87 83.45
C ASP A 301 57.85 -2.82 84.97
N SER A 302 56.99 -3.70 85.51
CA SER A 302 56.88 -3.89 86.97
C SER A 302 58.07 -4.64 87.58
N GLU A 303 58.74 -5.49 86.79
CA GLU A 303 59.99 -6.20 87.13
C GLU A 303 61.19 -5.27 86.91
N ARG A 304 61.26 -4.49 85.83
CA ARG A 304 62.26 -3.41 85.63
C ARG A 304 62.12 -2.30 86.66
N LYS A 305 60.91 -1.99 87.16
CA LYS A 305 60.75 -1.10 88.31
C LYS A 305 61.38 -1.68 89.59
N LYS A 306 61.56 -3.01 89.68
CA LYS A 306 62.26 -3.74 90.77
C LYS A 306 63.70 -4.16 90.41
N GLN A 307 64.12 -4.04 89.15
CA GLN A 307 65.43 -4.47 88.64
C GLN A 307 66.31 -3.31 88.15
N MET A 308 65.74 -2.14 87.88
CA MET A 308 66.49 -0.88 87.93
C MET A 308 66.90 -0.56 89.38
N GLU A 309 66.18 -1.12 90.36
CA GLU A 309 66.62 -1.21 91.76
C GLU A 309 67.68 -2.32 92.00
N GLN A 310 67.99 -3.17 91.00
CA GLN A 310 68.84 -4.36 91.14
C GLN A 310 69.73 -4.65 89.90
N SER A 311 70.79 -3.85 89.77
CA SER A 311 72.03 -4.12 89.01
C SER A 311 72.04 -4.01 87.48
N GLU A 312 72.95 -3.15 87.02
CA GLU A 312 73.53 -3.13 85.67
C GLU A 312 74.46 -4.36 85.44
N LYS A 313 74.56 -4.87 84.19
CA LYS A 313 75.79 -5.02 83.37
C LYS A 313 75.83 -6.19 82.36
N SER A 314 76.39 -5.88 81.17
CA SER A 314 77.10 -6.73 80.17
C SER A 314 76.33 -7.77 79.31
N ASP A 315 76.83 -7.93 78.08
CA ASP A 315 76.23 -8.63 76.91
C ASP A 315 77.16 -9.72 76.30
N SER A 316 76.70 -10.35 75.19
CA SER A 316 77.46 -10.80 73.98
C SER A 316 77.80 -12.31 73.73
N ASP A 317 78.17 -12.57 72.45
CA ASP A 317 78.78 -13.78 71.82
C ASP A 317 77.90 -15.04 71.57
N SER A 318 78.05 -15.89 70.52
CA SER A 318 78.90 -16.03 69.28
C SER A 318 78.18 -17.05 68.30
N MET A 319 78.57 -17.61 67.13
CA MET A 319 79.65 -17.60 66.09
C MET A 319 79.31 -18.66 64.98
N SER A 320 80.04 -18.70 63.84
CA SER A 320 80.13 -19.81 62.82
C SER A 320 78.90 -20.17 61.93
N THR A 321 79.02 -20.83 60.76
CA THR A 321 80.16 -21.53 60.08
C THR A 321 80.14 -21.36 58.53
N HIS A 322 81.25 -21.67 57.84
CA HIS A 322 81.58 -21.22 56.47
C HIS A 322 81.06 -22.08 55.27
N SER A 323 80.27 -23.13 55.48
CA SER A 323 80.08 -24.21 54.47
C SER A 323 79.07 -23.95 53.33
N ILE A 324 78.48 -22.75 53.21
CA ILE A 324 77.28 -22.49 52.39
C ILE A 324 77.60 -21.91 51.00
N LEU A 325 78.80 -21.33 50.81
CA LEU A 325 79.05 -20.42 49.68
C LEU A 325 79.23 -21.10 48.32
N GLN A 326 79.74 -22.34 48.26
CA GLN A 326 80.05 -22.98 46.97
C GLN A 326 78.78 -23.48 46.26
N ASP A 327 77.87 -24.12 47.01
CA ASP A 327 76.53 -24.46 46.50
C ASP A 327 75.73 -23.20 46.12
N SER A 328 75.88 -22.13 46.91
CA SER A 328 75.21 -20.84 46.67
C SER A 328 75.58 -20.22 45.32
N GLU A 329 76.83 -20.33 44.86
CA GLU A 329 77.25 -19.70 43.60
C GLU A 329 76.73 -20.46 42.36
N GLU A 330 76.72 -21.80 42.38
CA GLU A 330 76.09 -22.59 41.31
C GLU A 330 74.56 -22.43 41.31
N LEU A 331 73.92 -22.40 42.49
CA LEU A 331 72.49 -22.10 42.63
C LEU A 331 72.16 -20.70 42.08
N HIS A 332 72.94 -19.66 42.41
CA HIS A 332 72.74 -18.32 41.85
C HIS A 332 72.90 -18.28 40.33
N LYS A 333 73.83 -19.05 39.76
CA LYS A 333 73.99 -19.14 38.30
C LYS A 333 72.82 -19.85 37.63
N LYS A 334 72.31 -20.93 38.24
CA LYS A 334 71.13 -21.66 37.77
C LYS A 334 69.85 -20.82 37.86
N CYS A 335 69.60 -20.20 39.01
CA CYS A 335 68.46 -19.30 39.20
C CYS A 335 68.50 -18.08 38.27
N ARG A 336 69.68 -17.56 37.91
CA ARG A 336 69.79 -16.46 36.94
C ARG A 336 69.32 -16.89 35.54
N LEU A 337 69.80 -18.03 35.05
CA LEU A 337 69.38 -18.58 33.76
C LEU A 337 67.88 -18.93 33.75
N GLU A 338 67.37 -19.46 34.86
CA GLU A 338 65.93 -19.74 35.02
C GLU A 338 65.09 -18.45 35.04
N VAL A 339 65.55 -17.38 35.68
CA VAL A 339 64.90 -16.06 35.63
C VAL A 339 64.94 -15.47 34.22
N GLU A 340 66.06 -15.56 33.51
CA GLU A 340 66.19 -15.11 32.12
C GLU A 340 65.25 -15.90 31.17
N GLU A 341 65.10 -17.21 31.39
CA GLU A 341 64.12 -18.06 30.69
C GLU A 341 62.67 -17.66 31.03
N LYS A 342 62.32 -17.51 32.31
CA LYS A 342 60.98 -17.07 32.72
C LYS A 342 60.67 -15.65 32.22
N GLU A 343 61.64 -14.74 32.16
CA GLU A 343 61.49 -13.42 31.56
C GLU A 343 61.22 -13.50 30.05
N CYS A 344 61.91 -14.38 29.33
CA CYS A 344 61.66 -14.60 27.91
C CYS A 344 60.24 -15.13 27.67
N ILE A 345 59.81 -16.13 28.45
CA ILE A 345 58.45 -16.67 28.44
C ILE A 345 57.41 -15.58 28.80
N ASN A 346 57.67 -14.76 29.81
CA ASN A 346 56.77 -13.67 30.23
C ASN A 346 56.64 -12.60 29.13
N LYS A 347 57.74 -12.22 28.47
CA LYS A 347 57.70 -11.31 27.29
C LYS A 347 56.90 -11.90 26.13
N GLN A 348 57.00 -13.22 25.88
CA GLN A 348 56.17 -13.91 24.88
C GLN A 348 54.69 -13.98 25.30
N LEU A 349 54.38 -14.22 26.58
CA LEU A 349 53.02 -14.23 27.10
C LEU A 349 52.39 -12.83 27.05
N GLN A 350 53.12 -11.77 27.39
CA GLN A 350 52.66 -10.39 27.24
C GLN A 350 52.38 -10.04 25.78
N HIS A 351 53.21 -10.50 24.83
CA HIS A 351 52.93 -10.32 23.40
C HIS A 351 51.70 -11.11 22.94
N LYS A 352 51.51 -12.34 23.41
CA LYS A 352 50.28 -13.13 23.12
C LYS A 352 49.05 -12.46 23.71
N MET A 353 49.12 -11.99 24.95
CA MET A 353 48.02 -11.29 25.61
C MET A 353 47.65 -9.99 24.88
N LYS A 354 48.64 -9.18 24.46
CA LYS A 354 48.37 -7.99 23.62
C LYS A 354 47.78 -8.32 22.25
N LYS A 355 48.16 -9.45 21.64
CA LYS A 355 47.56 -9.88 20.37
C LYS A 355 46.12 -10.36 20.56
N LEU A 356 45.84 -11.11 21.62
CA LEU A 356 44.48 -11.55 21.99
C LEU A 356 43.59 -10.38 22.43
N GLN A 357 44.17 -9.33 23.02
CA GLN A 357 43.48 -8.07 23.32
C GLN A 357 43.03 -7.41 22.01
N ALA A 358 43.95 -7.16 21.07
CA ALA A 358 43.60 -6.60 19.76
C ALA A 358 42.60 -7.48 18.98
N GLU A 359 42.77 -8.80 18.96
CA GLU A 359 41.81 -9.74 18.33
C GLU A 359 40.43 -9.72 19.01
N TYR A 360 40.33 -9.35 20.29
CA TYR A 360 39.06 -9.15 20.98
C TYR A 360 38.46 -7.79 20.65
N ASP A 361 39.27 -6.73 20.66
CA ASP A 361 38.87 -5.37 20.35
C ASP A 361 38.35 -5.28 18.88
N ASP A 362 39.06 -5.91 17.91
CA ASP A 362 38.64 -6.09 16.50
C ASP A 362 37.26 -6.77 16.37
N ILE A 363 36.96 -7.74 17.26
CA ILE A 363 35.68 -8.47 17.28
C ILE A 363 34.57 -7.61 17.91
N VAL A 364 34.90 -6.77 18.89
CA VAL A 364 33.94 -5.81 19.46
C VAL A 364 33.56 -4.75 18.42
N GLU A 365 34.54 -4.12 17.76
CA GLU A 365 34.28 -3.15 16.68
C GLU A 365 33.41 -3.78 15.57
N ARG A 366 33.72 -5.00 15.14
CA ARG A 366 32.92 -5.73 14.13
C ARG A 366 31.50 -6.08 14.59
N ASN A 367 31.27 -6.29 15.89
CA ASN A 367 29.91 -6.49 16.41
C ASN A 367 29.15 -5.16 16.51
N GLU A 368 29.80 -4.06 16.88
CA GLU A 368 29.20 -2.71 16.85
C GLU A 368 28.84 -2.28 15.42
N GLU A 369 29.67 -2.59 14.42
CA GLU A 369 29.33 -2.44 12.99
C GLU A 369 28.06 -3.23 12.62
N LEU A 370 27.97 -4.49 13.03
CA LEU A 370 26.83 -5.37 12.71
C LEU A 370 25.55 -4.93 13.42
N GLU A 371 25.62 -4.50 14.68
CA GLU A 371 24.47 -3.91 15.40
C GLU A 371 24.03 -2.59 14.75
N SER A 372 24.97 -1.74 14.29
CA SER A 372 24.65 -0.52 13.55
C SER A 372 23.95 -0.82 12.22
N ILE A 373 24.47 -1.75 11.41
CA ILE A 373 23.87 -2.15 10.12
C ILE A 373 22.47 -2.77 10.33
N LEU A 374 22.30 -3.58 11.37
CA LEU A 374 21.02 -4.20 11.70
C LEU A 374 20.01 -3.17 12.21
N GLY A 375 20.46 -2.19 13.00
CA GLY A 375 19.68 -1.02 13.42
C GLY A 375 19.26 -0.13 12.23
N GLU A 376 20.16 0.16 11.29
CA GLU A 376 19.81 0.86 10.05
C GLU A 376 18.78 0.08 9.22
N SER A 377 18.91 -1.24 9.10
CA SER A 377 17.95 -2.08 8.37
C SER A 377 16.57 -2.08 9.04
N GLN A 378 16.50 -2.03 10.37
CA GLN A 378 15.24 -1.89 11.10
C GLN A 378 14.64 -0.48 10.96
N ASN A 379 15.48 0.56 10.97
CA ASN A 379 15.02 1.93 10.74
C ASN A 379 14.48 2.11 9.32
N ARG A 380 15.18 1.63 8.27
CA ARG A 380 14.71 1.71 6.87
C ARG A 380 13.38 0.99 6.65
N THR A 381 13.22 -0.20 7.22
CA THR A 381 11.94 -0.95 7.13
C THR A 381 10.82 -0.27 7.92
N LYS A 382 11.12 0.33 9.07
CA LYS A 382 10.16 1.15 9.82
C LYS A 382 9.76 2.42 9.08
N GLU A 383 10.71 3.18 8.53
CA GLU A 383 10.45 4.39 7.74
C GLU A 383 9.56 4.08 6.51
N GLN A 384 9.75 2.91 5.90
CA GLN A 384 8.91 2.43 4.80
C GLN A 384 7.48 2.06 5.25
N VAL A 385 7.31 1.53 6.47
CA VAL A 385 5.98 1.32 7.08
C VAL A 385 5.34 2.66 7.44
N ASP A 386 6.05 3.55 8.13
CA ASP A 386 5.57 4.89 8.51
C ASP A 386 5.16 5.72 7.27
N TYR A 387 5.85 5.55 6.13
CA TYR A 387 5.48 6.12 4.83
C TYR A 387 4.16 5.53 4.30
N LEU A 388 4.03 4.20 4.26
CA LEU A 388 2.83 3.52 3.75
C LEU A 388 1.60 3.82 4.64
N GLU A 389 1.76 3.88 5.96
CA GLU A 389 0.70 4.32 6.88
C GLU A 389 0.31 5.79 6.64
N SER A 390 1.28 6.67 6.35
CA SER A 390 1.03 8.08 6.03
C SER A 390 0.29 8.25 4.69
N GLU A 391 0.58 7.39 3.70
CA GLU A 391 -0.06 7.36 2.39
C GLU A 391 -1.50 6.78 2.48
N ILE A 392 -1.69 5.68 3.23
CA ILE A 392 -3.02 5.13 3.56
C ILE A 392 -3.87 6.17 4.30
N ALA A 393 -3.32 6.85 5.31
CA ALA A 393 -4.01 7.94 6.01
C ALA A 393 -4.27 9.14 5.08
N GLY A 394 -3.49 9.31 4.01
CA GLY A 394 -3.72 10.28 2.94
C GLY A 394 -4.95 9.92 2.13
N PHE A 395 -5.02 8.69 1.62
CA PHE A 395 -6.18 8.19 0.88
C PHE A 395 -7.45 8.21 1.73
N GLN A 396 -7.38 7.80 3.00
CA GLN A 396 -8.51 7.89 3.95
C GLN A 396 -9.03 9.33 4.11
N ARG A 397 -8.13 10.33 4.18
CA ARG A 397 -8.53 11.75 4.19
C ARG A 397 -9.17 12.19 2.88
N THR A 398 -8.67 11.75 1.72
CA THR A 398 -9.32 12.08 0.44
C THR A 398 -10.70 11.43 0.30
N ILE A 399 -10.87 10.20 0.80
CA ILE A 399 -12.17 9.52 0.83
C ILE A 399 -13.15 10.27 1.73
N MET A 400 -12.75 10.58 2.97
CA MET A 400 -13.58 11.31 3.93
C MET A 400 -13.95 12.72 3.43
N ASN A 401 -13.04 13.42 2.74
CA ASN A 401 -13.34 14.70 2.10
C ASN A 401 -14.38 14.54 0.98
N LEU A 402 -14.20 13.57 0.06
CA LEU A 402 -15.16 13.31 -1.02
C LEU A 402 -16.52 12.85 -0.48
N GLU A 403 -16.57 12.07 0.60
CA GLU A 403 -17.78 11.72 1.32
C GLU A 403 -18.46 12.98 1.90
N SER A 404 -17.69 13.90 2.49
CA SER A 404 -18.22 15.16 3.01
C SER A 404 -18.75 16.08 1.90
N GLU A 405 -18.06 16.20 0.77
CA GLU A 405 -18.51 16.95 -0.41
C GLU A 405 -19.79 16.36 -0.99
N LEU A 406 -19.91 15.02 -1.02
CA LEU A 406 -21.14 14.34 -1.44
C LEU A 406 -22.31 14.60 -0.46
N THR A 407 -22.05 14.68 0.85
CA THR A 407 -23.08 15.09 1.81
C THR A 407 -23.46 16.57 1.69
N GLU A 408 -22.50 17.48 1.53
CA GLU A 408 -22.80 18.90 1.30
C GLU A 408 -23.56 19.13 0.00
N LEU A 409 -23.26 18.41 -1.08
CA LEU A 409 -24.00 18.49 -2.33
C LEU A 409 -25.43 17.91 -2.19
N ALA A 410 -25.63 16.90 -1.36
CA ALA A 410 -26.96 16.39 -1.02
C ALA A 410 -27.77 17.39 -0.16
N GLU A 411 -27.14 17.99 0.85
CA GLU A 411 -27.77 19.00 1.71
C GLU A 411 -28.04 20.31 0.96
N GLN A 412 -27.14 20.77 0.10
CA GLN A 412 -27.37 21.92 -0.79
C GLN A 412 -28.50 21.66 -1.79
N ARG A 413 -28.70 20.40 -2.20
CA ARG A 413 -29.83 20.02 -3.05
C ARG A 413 -31.14 20.09 -2.26
N GLU A 414 -31.21 19.47 -1.08
CA GLU A 414 -32.38 19.63 -0.19
C GLU A 414 -32.63 21.09 0.21
N ALA A 415 -31.58 21.91 0.39
CA ALA A 415 -31.70 23.32 0.76
C ALA A 415 -32.24 24.17 -0.40
N LYS A 416 -31.80 23.91 -1.65
CA LYS A 416 -32.37 24.54 -2.86
C LYS A 416 -33.81 24.10 -3.08
N ASP A 417 -34.11 22.81 -2.89
CA ASP A 417 -35.46 22.25 -2.98
C ASP A 417 -36.41 22.76 -1.87
N LYS A 418 -35.88 23.27 -0.75
CA LYS A 418 -36.66 23.93 0.32
C LYS A 418 -36.79 25.45 0.12
N ALA A 419 -35.70 26.13 -0.27
CA ALA A 419 -35.68 27.58 -0.46
C ALA A 419 -36.61 28.05 -1.57
N PHE A 420 -36.83 27.23 -2.61
CA PHE A 420 -37.74 27.55 -3.71
C PHE A 420 -39.24 27.62 -3.30
N PHE A 421 -39.59 27.24 -2.07
CA PHE A 421 -40.97 27.28 -1.55
C PHE A 421 -41.25 28.39 -0.53
N SER A 422 -40.26 29.22 -0.15
CA SER A 422 -40.42 30.15 1.00
C SER A 422 -40.84 31.58 0.66
N ASP A 423 -40.49 32.12 -0.52
CA ASP A 423 -40.81 33.52 -0.89
C ASP A 423 -42.08 33.63 -1.75
N GLY A 424 -43.18 34.08 -1.13
CA GLY A 424 -44.41 34.49 -1.85
C GLY A 424 -45.72 33.86 -1.38
N LEU A 425 -46.10 34.05 -0.11
CA LEU A 425 -47.41 33.60 0.41
C LEU A 425 -48.52 34.66 0.32
N SER A 426 -49.77 34.17 0.26
CA SER A 426 -51.07 34.84 0.50
C SER A 426 -51.91 35.18 -0.76
N PRO A 427 -53.26 34.98 -0.77
CA PRO A 427 -54.09 34.13 0.10
C PRO A 427 -55.16 33.27 -0.63
N ASP A 428 -55.15 31.95 -0.45
CA ASP A 428 -56.34 31.09 -0.71
C ASP A 428 -56.48 29.94 0.32
N VAL A 429 -56.25 30.29 1.58
CA VAL A 429 -56.04 29.39 2.74
C VAL A 429 -57.36 28.78 3.27
N LYS A 430 -58.30 28.43 2.38
CA LYS A 430 -59.57 27.75 2.74
C LYS A 430 -60.00 26.62 1.80
N LYS A 431 -59.27 26.38 0.71
CA LYS A 431 -59.34 25.12 -0.07
C LYS A 431 -58.02 24.38 -0.03
N MET A 432 -56.91 25.09 -0.12
CA MET A 432 -55.58 24.53 0.14
C MET A 432 -55.53 23.90 1.54
N SER A 433 -56.04 24.59 2.57
CA SER A 433 -55.95 24.11 3.97
C SER A 433 -56.48 22.71 4.23
N GLY A 434 -57.51 22.23 3.50
CA GLY A 434 -58.02 20.87 3.65
C GLY A 434 -57.05 19.82 3.11
N MET A 435 -56.63 19.98 1.84
CA MET A 435 -55.66 19.10 1.20
C MET A 435 -54.26 19.21 1.82
N GLU A 436 -53.90 20.41 2.32
CA GLU A 436 -52.66 20.64 3.06
C GLU A 436 -52.71 20.01 4.45
N GLN A 437 -53.83 20.02 5.17
CA GLN A 437 -53.96 19.27 6.42
C GLN A 437 -53.74 17.77 6.17
N GLU A 438 -54.46 17.17 5.21
CA GLU A 438 -54.27 15.77 4.82
C GLU A 438 -52.82 15.47 4.36
N LEU A 439 -52.18 16.37 3.62
CA LEU A 439 -50.75 16.26 3.25
C LEU A 439 -49.80 16.44 4.45
N THR A 440 -50.13 17.27 5.44
CA THR A 440 -49.32 17.44 6.66
C THR A 440 -49.53 16.33 7.70
N GLU A 441 -50.61 15.55 7.58
CA GLU A 441 -50.81 14.30 8.33
C GLU A 441 -50.13 13.12 7.61
N LEU A 442 -50.19 13.07 6.27
CA LEU A 442 -49.51 12.05 5.46
C LEU A 442 -47.97 12.22 5.41
N LYS A 443 -47.44 13.44 5.39
CA LYS A 443 -45.97 13.69 5.39
C LYS A 443 -45.21 13.06 6.57
N PRO A 444 -45.62 13.22 7.86
CA PRO A 444 -44.95 12.58 8.97
C PRO A 444 -45.17 11.06 9.01
N MET A 445 -46.29 10.55 8.49
CA MET A 445 -46.48 9.10 8.30
C MET A 445 -45.52 8.55 7.23
N LEU A 446 -45.40 9.21 6.08
CA LEU A 446 -44.47 8.84 5.01
C LEU A 446 -43.02 8.89 5.51
N LYS A 447 -42.64 9.95 6.25
CA LYS A 447 -41.32 10.06 6.88
C LYS A 447 -41.11 8.97 7.94
N GLY A 448 -42.09 8.71 8.80
CA GLY A 448 -42.00 7.65 9.82
C GLY A 448 -41.80 6.26 9.22
N ILE A 449 -42.48 5.96 8.11
CA ILE A 449 -42.31 4.71 7.34
C ILE A 449 -40.93 4.69 6.66
N GLN A 450 -40.44 5.82 6.13
CA GLN A 450 -39.11 5.92 5.52
C GLN A 450 -37.97 5.79 6.55
N ASP A 451 -38.13 6.36 7.74
CA ASP A 451 -37.20 6.19 8.88
C ASP A 451 -37.25 4.73 9.40
N GLN A 452 -38.41 4.06 9.36
CA GLN A 452 -38.53 2.63 9.65
C GLN A 452 -37.82 1.76 8.59
N LEU A 453 -37.95 2.11 7.30
CA LEU A 453 -37.25 1.44 6.21
C LEU A 453 -35.73 1.54 6.39
N LEU A 454 -35.20 2.73 6.70
CA LEU A 454 -33.78 2.94 6.98
C LEU A 454 -33.26 2.09 8.15
N ARG A 455 -34.03 1.98 9.24
CA ARG A 455 -33.69 1.09 10.37
C ARG A 455 -33.68 -0.38 9.95
N ALA A 456 -34.72 -0.85 9.26
CA ALA A 456 -34.81 -2.23 8.80
C ALA A 456 -33.74 -2.59 7.76
N GLU A 457 -33.32 -1.65 6.90
CA GLU A 457 -32.20 -1.85 5.96
C GLU A 457 -30.84 -1.92 6.68
N TRP A 458 -30.62 -1.10 7.72
CA TRP A 458 -29.45 -1.17 8.59
C TRP A 458 -29.38 -2.49 9.37
N GLU A 459 -30.49 -2.95 9.94
CA GLU A 459 -30.61 -4.26 10.59
C GLU A 459 -30.34 -5.41 9.60
N ASN A 460 -30.85 -5.32 8.37
CA ASN A 460 -30.57 -6.30 7.31
C ASN A 460 -29.08 -6.33 6.92
N SER A 461 -28.38 -5.19 7.00
CA SER A 461 -26.93 -5.11 6.78
C SER A 461 -26.16 -5.82 7.91
N ASN A 462 -26.46 -5.48 9.16
CA ASN A 462 -25.82 -6.10 10.33
C ASN A 462 -26.00 -7.63 10.36
N LEU A 463 -27.20 -8.12 10.03
CA LEU A 463 -27.47 -9.56 9.94
C LEU A 463 -26.72 -10.25 8.78
N ARG A 464 -26.38 -9.55 7.70
CA ARG A 464 -25.51 -10.08 6.63
C ARG A 464 -24.06 -10.19 7.11
N SER A 465 -23.52 -9.14 7.71
CA SER A 465 -22.15 -9.14 8.26
C SER A 465 -21.96 -10.21 9.34
N ARG A 466 -22.96 -10.44 10.21
CA ARG A 466 -22.90 -11.52 11.21
C ARG A 466 -22.99 -12.93 10.58
N ASN A 467 -23.79 -13.11 9.54
CA ASN A 467 -23.80 -14.36 8.77
C ASN A 467 -22.44 -14.63 8.07
N GLU A 468 -21.80 -13.60 7.52
CA GLU A 468 -20.47 -13.73 6.88
C GLU A 468 -19.38 -14.08 7.89
N HIS A 469 -19.42 -13.53 9.10
CA HIS A 469 -18.52 -13.90 10.19
C HIS A 469 -18.68 -15.38 10.58
N LEU A 470 -19.93 -15.84 10.79
CA LEU A 470 -20.21 -17.23 11.17
C LEU A 470 -19.82 -18.24 10.08
N GLU A 471 -19.91 -17.86 8.80
CA GLU A 471 -19.43 -18.71 7.69
C GLU A 471 -17.89 -18.84 7.70
N LYS A 472 -17.17 -17.75 8.01
CA LYS A 472 -15.70 -17.78 8.19
C LYS A 472 -15.29 -18.61 9.41
N GLU A 473 -16.01 -18.48 10.52
CA GLU A 473 -15.78 -19.21 11.76
C GLU A 473 -16.02 -20.72 11.62
N LYS A 474 -17.11 -21.10 10.94
CA LYS A 474 -17.38 -22.48 10.51
C LYS A 474 -16.25 -23.05 9.64
N ASN A 475 -15.75 -22.30 8.67
CA ASN A 475 -14.64 -22.75 7.83
C ASN A 475 -13.33 -22.93 8.63
N LEU A 476 -13.10 -22.11 9.66
CA LEU A 476 -11.97 -22.26 10.58
C LEU A 476 -12.10 -23.55 11.42
N GLN A 477 -13.30 -23.85 11.93
CA GLN A 477 -13.56 -25.11 12.63
C GLN A 477 -13.39 -26.33 11.72
N ASP A 478 -13.87 -26.30 10.47
CA ASP A 478 -13.73 -27.41 9.51
C ASP A 478 -12.28 -27.73 9.18
N ASN A 479 -11.43 -26.71 9.03
CA ASN A 479 -9.99 -26.89 8.92
C ASN A 479 -9.39 -27.52 10.19
N LYS A 480 -9.83 -27.10 11.39
CA LYS A 480 -9.29 -27.60 12.65
C LYS A 480 -9.70 -29.05 12.94
N ILE A 481 -10.96 -29.42 12.68
CA ILE A 481 -11.46 -30.80 12.80
C ILE A 481 -10.70 -31.70 11.82
N SER A 482 -10.45 -31.23 10.59
CA SER A 482 -9.66 -31.96 9.59
C SER A 482 -8.22 -32.22 10.04
N GLU A 483 -7.55 -31.20 10.59
CA GLU A 483 -6.20 -31.35 11.16
C GLU A 483 -6.17 -32.40 12.29
N LEU A 484 -7.11 -32.32 13.24
CA LEU A 484 -7.21 -33.25 14.36
C LEU A 484 -7.51 -34.68 13.89
N MET A 485 -8.36 -34.86 12.87
CA MET A 485 -8.62 -36.16 12.25
C MET A 485 -7.35 -36.77 11.64
N GLU A 486 -6.54 -35.99 10.93
CA GLU A 486 -5.28 -36.48 10.33
C GLU A 486 -4.24 -36.83 11.40
N GLN A 487 -4.14 -36.04 12.48
CA GLN A 487 -3.31 -36.36 13.65
C GLN A 487 -3.77 -37.65 14.36
N CYS A 488 -5.09 -37.83 14.55
CA CYS A 488 -5.68 -39.02 15.16
C CYS A 488 -5.47 -40.28 14.30
N LYS A 489 -5.60 -40.17 12.97
CA LYS A 489 -5.28 -41.20 11.98
C LYS A 489 -3.80 -41.61 12.02
N LYS A 490 -2.87 -40.63 12.08
CA LYS A 490 -1.43 -40.87 12.24
C LYS A 490 -1.09 -41.59 13.55
N LEU A 491 -1.73 -41.23 14.65
CA LEU A 491 -1.57 -41.93 15.94
C LEU A 491 -2.17 -43.34 15.95
N LYS A 492 -3.30 -43.58 15.27
CA LYS A 492 -3.88 -44.92 15.10
C LYS A 492 -2.96 -45.86 14.32
N LEU A 493 -2.28 -45.37 13.29
CA LEU A 493 -1.21 -46.10 12.59
C LEU A 493 -0.04 -46.44 13.52
N GLN A 494 0.50 -45.46 14.25
CA GLN A 494 1.58 -45.72 15.23
C GLN A 494 1.17 -46.73 16.33
N ILE A 495 -0.10 -46.73 16.74
CA ILE A 495 -0.63 -47.71 17.70
C ILE A 495 -0.73 -49.11 17.09
N SER A 496 -1.13 -49.26 15.81
CA SER A 496 -1.17 -50.58 15.15
C SER A 496 0.23 -51.12 14.85
N GLU A 497 1.16 -50.26 14.43
CA GLU A 497 2.59 -50.57 14.26
C GLU A 497 3.21 -51.05 15.58
N LYS A 498 3.03 -50.30 16.67
CA LYS A 498 3.57 -50.69 17.99
C LYS A 498 2.94 -51.99 18.50
N LYS A 499 1.64 -52.22 18.30
CA LYS A 499 0.96 -53.50 18.62
C LYS A 499 1.54 -54.69 17.83
N LEU A 500 1.87 -54.49 16.55
CA LEU A 500 2.56 -55.48 15.72
C LEU A 500 3.97 -55.81 16.23
N HIS A 501 4.74 -54.79 16.66
CA HIS A 501 6.08 -55.00 17.21
C HIS A 501 6.03 -55.69 18.59
N THR A 502 5.11 -55.32 19.48
CA THR A 502 4.94 -56.04 20.76
C THR A 502 4.50 -57.49 20.58
N ASN A 503 3.67 -57.79 19.57
CA ASN A 503 3.29 -59.17 19.27
C ASN A 503 4.45 -60.00 18.68
N LYS A 504 5.38 -59.40 17.92
CA LYS A 504 6.58 -60.09 17.45
C LYS A 504 7.55 -60.44 18.59
N HIS A 505 7.69 -59.55 19.58
CA HIS A 505 8.56 -59.77 20.75
C HIS A 505 7.91 -60.60 21.89
N LEU A 506 6.78 -61.30 21.63
CA LEU A 506 6.22 -62.29 22.55
C LEU A 506 6.74 -63.72 22.32
N GLY A 507 7.54 -63.95 21.27
CA GLY A 507 8.08 -65.28 20.93
C GLY A 507 9.41 -65.68 21.60
N GLU A 508 10.12 -64.73 22.22
CA GLU A 508 11.45 -64.94 22.81
C GLU A 508 11.48 -64.43 24.27
N GLY A 509 12.34 -65.05 25.10
CA GLY A 509 12.24 -64.99 26.57
C GLY A 509 12.82 -63.75 27.27
N ASP A 510 12.43 -63.60 28.54
CA ASP A 510 13.16 -62.92 29.63
C ASP A 510 13.58 -61.45 29.45
N LYS A 511 12.61 -60.54 29.23
CA LYS A 511 12.74 -59.10 29.55
C LYS A 511 11.42 -58.41 29.90
N ASP A 512 10.89 -58.64 31.10
CA ASP A 512 9.60 -58.01 31.49
C ASP A 512 9.70 -56.48 31.67
N VAL A 513 10.86 -55.95 32.08
CA VAL A 513 11.09 -54.49 32.19
C VAL A 513 10.99 -53.76 30.83
N GLU A 514 11.32 -54.42 29.72
CA GLU A 514 11.09 -53.85 28.38
C GLU A 514 9.62 -53.97 27.96
N LYS A 515 8.94 -55.08 28.29
CA LYS A 515 7.49 -55.23 28.06
C LYS A 515 6.67 -54.17 28.81
N GLU A 516 7.00 -53.86 30.06
CA GLU A 516 6.33 -52.80 30.82
C GLU A 516 6.52 -51.42 30.17
N LYS A 517 7.73 -51.08 29.74
CA LYS A 517 8.02 -49.81 29.05
C LYS A 517 7.23 -49.68 27.74
N TRP A 518 7.19 -50.73 26.92
CA TRP A 518 6.41 -50.73 25.68
C TRP A 518 4.89 -50.69 25.94
N SER A 519 4.40 -51.38 26.98
CA SER A 519 2.99 -51.35 27.40
C SER A 519 2.58 -49.96 27.92
N ALA A 520 3.43 -49.30 28.71
CA ALA A 520 3.22 -47.95 29.20
C ALA A 520 3.18 -46.93 28.04
N ALA A 521 4.15 -46.98 27.13
CA ALA A 521 4.19 -46.12 25.95
C ALA A 521 2.98 -46.34 25.02
N LEU A 522 2.56 -47.60 24.82
CA LEU A 522 1.37 -47.93 24.03
C LEU A 522 0.09 -47.36 24.69
N SER A 523 -0.02 -47.48 26.01
CA SER A 523 -1.12 -46.92 26.80
C SER A 523 -1.16 -45.39 26.75
N GLU A 524 0.01 -44.73 26.74
CA GLU A 524 0.12 -43.28 26.60
C GLU A 524 -0.30 -42.80 25.21
N HIS A 525 0.17 -43.45 24.15
CA HIS A 525 -0.30 -43.17 22.78
C HIS A 525 -1.80 -43.41 22.64
N GLN A 526 -2.37 -44.46 23.28
CA GLN A 526 -3.80 -44.72 23.20
C GLN A 526 -4.62 -43.65 23.94
N ARG A 527 -4.20 -43.20 25.14
CA ARG A 527 -4.83 -42.04 25.83
C ARG A 527 -4.75 -40.75 25.02
N LYS A 528 -3.64 -40.52 24.31
CA LYS A 528 -3.49 -39.37 23.38
C LYS A 528 -4.46 -39.47 22.20
N CYS A 529 -4.61 -40.67 21.62
CA CYS A 529 -5.61 -40.94 20.58
C CYS A 529 -7.05 -40.78 21.07
N GLU A 530 -7.38 -41.27 22.27
CA GLU A 530 -8.69 -41.11 22.91
C GLU A 530 -9.01 -39.65 23.21
N THR A 531 -8.00 -38.85 23.55
CA THR A 531 -8.15 -37.40 23.80
C THR A 531 -8.38 -36.61 22.51
N LEU A 532 -7.61 -36.86 21.46
CA LEU A 532 -7.87 -36.28 20.13
C LEU A 532 -9.24 -36.69 19.59
N GLN A 533 -9.64 -37.96 19.79
CA GLN A 533 -10.95 -38.44 19.34
C GLN A 533 -12.11 -37.78 20.12
N ARG A 534 -11.89 -37.36 21.37
CA ARG A 534 -12.85 -36.53 22.11
C ARG A 534 -12.90 -35.09 21.57
N GLN A 535 -11.75 -34.48 21.31
CA GLN A 535 -11.68 -33.12 20.73
C GLN A 535 -12.30 -33.04 19.32
N ILE A 536 -12.19 -34.09 18.51
CA ILE A 536 -12.89 -34.21 17.23
C ILE A 536 -14.41 -34.28 17.45
N GLN A 537 -14.88 -35.04 18.45
CA GLN A 537 -16.31 -35.15 18.78
C GLN A 537 -16.87 -33.81 19.30
N GLU A 538 -16.18 -33.17 20.24
CA GLU A 538 -16.49 -31.84 20.78
C GLU A 538 -16.59 -30.81 19.64
N GLY A 539 -15.60 -30.77 18.73
CA GLY A 539 -15.62 -29.89 17.56
C GLY A 539 -16.73 -30.19 16.54
N LEU A 540 -17.13 -31.45 16.37
CA LEU A 540 -18.28 -31.81 15.53
C LEU A 540 -19.62 -31.36 16.15
N GLU A 541 -19.74 -31.39 17.48
CA GLU A 541 -20.91 -30.91 18.23
C GLU A 541 -20.97 -29.37 18.28
N ASP A 542 -19.82 -28.68 18.33
CA ASP A 542 -19.73 -27.22 18.13
C ASP A 542 -20.11 -26.84 16.68
N LYS A 543 -19.58 -27.56 15.68
CA LYS A 543 -19.93 -27.37 14.26
C LYS A 543 -21.43 -27.53 14.03
N GLN A 544 -22.07 -28.54 14.63
CA GLN A 544 -23.51 -28.73 14.49
C GLN A 544 -24.28 -27.54 15.09
N ARG A 545 -23.90 -27.06 16.27
CA ARG A 545 -24.52 -25.87 16.88
C ARG A 545 -24.35 -24.61 16.03
N LEU A 546 -23.17 -24.37 15.45
CA LEU A 546 -22.97 -23.25 14.52
C LEU A 546 -23.78 -23.41 13.22
N TRP A 547 -23.97 -24.64 12.72
CA TRP A 547 -24.82 -24.89 11.56
C TRP A 547 -26.30 -24.61 11.86
N GLU A 548 -26.77 -24.98 13.05
CA GLU A 548 -28.14 -24.68 13.52
C GLU A 548 -28.36 -23.17 13.73
N GLU A 549 -27.41 -22.43 14.33
CA GLU A 549 -27.50 -20.96 14.44
C GLU A 549 -27.44 -20.28 13.05
N ASN A 550 -26.55 -20.72 12.15
CA ASN A 550 -26.44 -20.18 10.80
C ASN A 550 -27.70 -20.46 9.96
N LEU A 551 -28.34 -21.63 10.15
CA LEU A 551 -29.62 -21.95 9.53
C LEU A 551 -30.75 -21.05 10.06
N GLN A 552 -30.79 -20.75 11.36
CA GLN A 552 -31.76 -19.82 11.95
C GLN A 552 -31.54 -18.40 11.42
N LEU A 553 -30.31 -17.88 11.45
CA LEU A 553 -29.99 -16.53 10.97
C LEU A 553 -30.23 -16.35 9.45
N ARG A 554 -30.15 -17.43 8.66
CA ARG A 554 -30.57 -17.43 7.26
C ARG A 554 -32.09 -17.31 7.11
N GLN A 555 -32.88 -17.94 7.99
CA GLN A 555 -34.34 -17.79 8.02
C GLN A 555 -34.73 -16.36 8.45
N ASP A 556 -34.11 -15.84 9.52
CA ASP A 556 -34.36 -14.49 10.02
C ASP A 556 -34.06 -13.42 8.95
N VAL A 557 -32.96 -13.59 8.19
CA VAL A 557 -32.63 -12.72 7.05
C VAL A 557 -33.64 -12.84 5.90
N THR A 558 -34.23 -14.03 5.64
CA THR A 558 -35.30 -14.15 4.63
C THR A 558 -36.61 -13.50 5.07
N LEU A 559 -36.98 -13.61 6.35
CA LEU A 559 -38.15 -12.94 6.92
C LEU A 559 -37.99 -11.42 6.89
N ALA A 560 -36.84 -10.89 7.34
CA ALA A 560 -36.54 -9.46 7.29
C ALA A 560 -36.51 -8.90 5.85
N ARG A 561 -36.13 -9.71 4.84
CA ARG A 561 -36.23 -9.32 3.42
C ARG A 561 -37.68 -9.30 2.91
N GLN A 562 -38.54 -10.20 3.39
CA GLN A 562 -39.96 -10.22 3.02
C GLN A 562 -40.71 -9.02 3.63
N ASP A 563 -40.43 -8.66 4.88
CA ASP A 563 -41.02 -7.47 5.51
C ASP A 563 -40.60 -6.18 4.78
N LEU A 564 -39.28 -5.99 4.55
CA LEU A 564 -38.75 -4.88 3.75
C LEU A 564 -39.39 -4.78 2.36
N GLN A 565 -39.62 -5.91 1.69
CA GLN A 565 -40.31 -5.93 0.40
C GLN A 565 -41.77 -5.47 0.53
N SER A 566 -42.49 -5.92 1.55
CA SER A 566 -43.88 -5.47 1.81
C SER A 566 -43.95 -3.96 2.08
N LYS A 567 -42.98 -3.40 2.82
CA LYS A 567 -42.87 -1.97 3.11
C LYS A 567 -42.56 -1.15 1.86
N ARG A 568 -41.70 -1.66 0.96
CA ARG A 568 -41.43 -1.05 -0.35
C ARG A 568 -42.68 -1.04 -1.24
N GLU A 569 -43.48 -2.09 -1.22
CA GLU A 569 -44.76 -2.19 -1.95
C GLU A 569 -45.88 -1.32 -1.34
N GLU A 570 -45.86 -1.08 -0.03
CA GLU A 570 -46.72 -0.13 0.67
C GLU A 570 -46.39 1.32 0.29
N ILE A 571 -45.10 1.69 0.32
CA ILE A 571 -44.61 3.01 -0.15
C ILE A 571 -44.93 3.22 -1.64
N ALA A 572 -44.79 2.19 -2.48
CA ALA A 572 -45.09 2.28 -3.91
C ALA A 572 -46.57 2.60 -4.17
N ARG A 573 -47.49 1.95 -3.45
CA ARG A 573 -48.94 2.23 -3.53
C ARG A 573 -49.26 3.66 -3.09
N LEU A 574 -48.78 4.08 -1.92
CA LEU A 574 -49.00 5.44 -1.42
C LEU A 574 -48.48 6.53 -2.37
N ARG A 575 -47.34 6.29 -3.04
CA ARG A 575 -46.80 7.19 -4.09
C ARG A 575 -47.68 7.22 -5.34
N GLN A 576 -48.28 6.08 -5.72
CA GLN A 576 -49.18 6.01 -6.87
C GLN A 576 -50.53 6.70 -6.57
N ASP A 577 -51.06 6.58 -5.36
CA ASP A 577 -52.28 7.26 -4.94
C ASP A 577 -52.11 8.79 -4.86
N LEU A 578 -50.96 9.26 -4.35
CA LEU A 578 -50.58 10.68 -4.40
C LEU A 578 -50.47 11.21 -5.84
N PHE A 579 -49.95 10.40 -6.77
CA PHE A 579 -49.87 10.77 -8.20
C PHE A 579 -51.26 10.82 -8.86
N ASN A 580 -52.15 9.89 -8.52
CA ASN A 580 -53.52 9.84 -9.03
C ASN A 580 -54.35 11.07 -8.58
N LEU A 581 -54.12 11.58 -7.36
CA LEU A 581 -54.76 12.79 -6.84
C LEU A 581 -54.34 14.07 -7.59
N GLN A 582 -53.24 14.04 -8.36
CA GLN A 582 -52.65 15.23 -8.97
C GLN A 582 -53.15 15.54 -10.40
N ASN A 583 -54.07 14.74 -10.97
CA ASN A 583 -54.60 14.93 -12.33
C ASN A 583 -56.14 14.72 -12.43
N PRO A 584 -56.97 15.79 -12.44
CA PRO A 584 -58.41 15.68 -12.59
C PRO A 584 -58.87 15.61 -14.07
N MET A 585 -59.70 14.61 -14.40
CA MET A 585 -60.41 14.52 -15.70
C MET A 585 -61.58 15.51 -15.79
N PRO A 586 -61.89 16.06 -16.99
CA PRO A 586 -62.87 17.14 -17.15
C PRO A 586 -64.34 16.66 -17.23
N ARG A 587 -65.28 17.58 -16.94
CA ARG A 587 -66.73 17.44 -17.18
C ARG A 587 -67.27 18.60 -18.05
N PRO A 588 -68.42 18.42 -18.74
CA PRO A 588 -68.80 19.24 -19.90
C PRO A 588 -69.53 20.57 -19.58
N GLN A 589 -69.65 21.40 -20.62
CA GLN A 589 -70.22 22.76 -20.60
C GLN A 589 -71.76 22.80 -20.51
N ILE A 590 -72.29 23.96 -20.10
CA ILE A 590 -73.68 24.41 -20.25
C ILE A 590 -73.66 25.85 -20.78
N CYS A 591 -74.63 26.24 -21.62
CA CYS A 591 -74.75 27.57 -22.24
C CYS A 591 -76.09 28.26 -21.89
N GLY A 592 -76.12 29.60 -22.00
CA GLY A 592 -77.23 30.31 -22.66
C GLY A 592 -78.29 31.05 -21.82
N ASP A 593 -78.10 32.38 -21.71
CA ASP A 593 -79.05 33.48 -22.00
C ASP A 593 -80.44 33.65 -21.34
N GLY A 594 -80.64 34.85 -20.76
CA GLY A 594 -81.86 35.69 -20.87
C GLY A 594 -83.08 35.44 -19.95
N ALA A 595 -84.07 36.35 -19.82
CA ALA A 595 -84.10 37.82 -20.04
C ALA A 595 -85.41 38.48 -19.46
N GLU A 596 -85.29 39.71 -18.92
CA GLU A 596 -86.30 40.80 -18.81
C GLU A 596 -87.67 40.69 -18.05
N THR A 597 -88.31 41.88 -17.88
CA THR A 597 -89.74 42.23 -17.57
C THR A 597 -90.14 42.53 -16.10
N VAL A 598 -90.98 43.54 -15.73
CA VAL A 598 -91.44 44.84 -16.32
C VAL A 598 -92.25 45.69 -15.27
N SER A 599 -92.59 46.98 -15.54
CA SER A 599 -93.59 47.88 -14.83
C SER A 599 -93.14 48.68 -13.57
N LYS A 600 -93.65 49.89 -13.19
CA LYS A 600 -94.65 50.85 -13.78
C LYS A 600 -94.63 52.29 -13.15
N ASN A 601 -94.85 53.32 -13.98
CA ASN A 601 -95.69 54.55 -13.80
C ASN A 601 -95.38 55.78 -12.89
N LEU A 602 -95.33 56.97 -13.55
CA LEU A 602 -95.99 58.29 -13.27
C LEU A 602 -95.58 59.25 -12.10
N ALA A 603 -95.06 60.46 -12.44
CA ALA A 603 -95.40 61.79 -11.83
C ALA A 603 -94.65 62.99 -12.49
N GLY A 604 -95.29 63.75 -13.39
CA GLY A 604 -94.59 64.46 -14.50
C GLY A 604 -93.81 65.79 -14.31
N GLU A 605 -93.57 66.33 -13.11
CA GLU A 605 -92.81 67.61 -12.96
C GLU A 605 -91.67 67.55 -11.93
N ALA A 606 -91.89 66.90 -10.79
CA ALA A 606 -90.78 66.39 -9.96
C ALA A 606 -89.85 65.49 -10.80
N LEU A 607 -90.41 64.76 -11.77
CA LEU A 607 -89.70 63.95 -12.74
C LEU A 607 -88.60 64.70 -13.51
N ILE A 608 -88.67 66.03 -13.72
CA ILE A 608 -87.62 66.74 -14.46
C ILE A 608 -86.39 66.96 -13.57
N GLN A 609 -86.57 67.37 -12.31
CA GLN A 609 -85.45 67.46 -11.36
C GLN A 609 -84.92 66.06 -11.01
N GLN A 610 -85.80 65.08 -10.83
CA GLN A 610 -85.44 63.69 -10.66
C GLN A 610 -84.67 63.15 -11.88
N GLN A 611 -85.08 63.45 -13.12
CA GLN A 611 -84.34 63.05 -14.32
C GLN A 611 -82.99 63.75 -14.45
N PHE A 612 -82.84 65.00 -14.01
CA PHE A 612 -81.53 65.65 -13.99
C PHE A 612 -80.58 65.00 -12.97
N GLU A 613 -81.07 64.67 -11.77
CA GLU A 613 -80.26 63.99 -10.76
C GLU A 613 -80.05 62.50 -11.10
N GLU A 614 -81.01 61.82 -11.74
CA GLU A 614 -80.85 60.48 -12.32
C GLU A 614 -79.85 60.49 -13.49
N ILE A 615 -79.86 61.48 -14.37
CA ILE A 615 -78.85 61.62 -15.43
C ILE A 615 -77.47 61.91 -14.83
N ARG A 616 -77.40 62.65 -13.72
CA ARG A 616 -76.15 62.88 -12.98
C ARG A 616 -75.66 61.61 -12.29
N GLN A 617 -76.56 60.86 -11.66
CA GLN A 617 -76.31 59.58 -11.02
C GLN A 617 -75.87 58.54 -12.05
N LEU A 618 -76.61 58.37 -13.15
CA LEU A 618 -76.23 57.52 -14.29
C LEU A 618 -74.90 57.93 -14.93
N ARG A 619 -74.51 59.22 -14.92
CA ARG A 619 -73.17 59.65 -15.35
C ARG A 619 -72.09 59.30 -14.33
N GLN A 620 -72.36 59.40 -13.04
CA GLN A 620 -71.45 58.92 -11.99
C GLN A 620 -71.31 57.39 -12.02
N ASP A 621 -72.41 56.66 -12.20
CA ASP A 621 -72.44 55.21 -12.30
C ASP A 621 -71.81 54.73 -13.62
N LEU A 622 -72.01 55.42 -14.74
CA LEU A 622 -71.29 55.16 -15.99
C LEU A 622 -69.78 55.38 -15.81
N ASN A 623 -69.35 56.45 -15.13
CA ASN A 623 -67.93 56.67 -14.82
C ASN A 623 -67.40 55.63 -13.82
N ARG A 624 -68.21 55.19 -12.84
CA ARG A 624 -67.86 54.15 -11.88
C ARG A 624 -67.69 52.80 -12.56
N VAL A 625 -68.63 52.43 -13.44
CA VAL A 625 -68.56 51.24 -14.29
C VAL A 625 -67.37 51.34 -15.25
N HIS A 626 -67.14 52.50 -15.90
CA HIS A 626 -65.97 52.68 -16.77
C HIS A 626 -64.64 52.53 -16.02
N ASN A 627 -64.53 53.08 -14.80
CA ASN A 627 -63.36 52.92 -13.95
C ASN A 627 -63.18 51.46 -13.48
N VAL A 628 -64.27 50.77 -13.12
CA VAL A 628 -64.24 49.33 -12.76
C VAL A 628 -63.87 48.47 -13.97
N CYS A 629 -64.41 48.74 -15.15
CA CYS A 629 -64.05 48.08 -16.41
C CYS A 629 -62.59 48.36 -16.79
N SER A 630 -62.10 49.60 -16.64
CA SER A 630 -60.70 49.94 -16.88
C SER A 630 -59.76 49.26 -15.88
N SER A 631 -60.18 49.10 -14.61
CA SER A 631 -59.46 48.33 -13.61
C SER A 631 -59.45 46.83 -13.95
N ALA A 632 -60.60 46.27 -14.32
CA ALA A 632 -60.72 44.87 -14.72
C ALA A 632 -59.97 44.58 -16.04
N GLU A 633 -59.90 45.52 -16.97
CA GLU A 633 -59.06 45.42 -18.17
C GLU A 633 -57.56 45.44 -17.83
N LYS A 634 -57.14 46.23 -16.84
CA LYS A 634 -55.75 46.23 -16.34
C LYS A 634 -55.44 44.91 -15.65
N GLU A 635 -56.33 44.41 -14.81
CA GLU A 635 -56.20 43.12 -14.14
C GLU A 635 -56.14 41.95 -15.15
N LEU A 636 -57.02 41.96 -16.16
CA LEU A 636 -57.02 40.98 -17.25
C LEU A 636 -55.81 41.11 -18.18
N ARG A 637 -55.15 42.27 -18.27
CA ARG A 637 -53.85 42.41 -18.94
C ARG A 637 -52.74 41.83 -18.08
N TYR A 638 -52.67 42.22 -16.81
CA TYR A 638 -51.71 41.68 -15.85
C TYR A 638 -51.75 40.15 -15.74
N GLU A 639 -52.94 39.56 -15.60
CA GLU A 639 -53.11 38.11 -15.60
C GLU A 639 -52.80 37.46 -16.95
N ARG A 640 -53.01 38.14 -18.10
CA ARG A 640 -52.56 37.63 -19.41
C ARG A 640 -51.04 37.64 -19.53
N ASP A 641 -50.38 38.71 -19.11
CA ASP A 641 -48.92 38.87 -19.17
C ASP A 641 -48.22 37.89 -18.21
N LYS A 642 -48.78 37.73 -17.00
CA LYS A 642 -48.40 36.67 -16.03
C LYS A 642 -48.61 35.27 -16.60
N ASN A 643 -49.73 34.99 -17.28
CA ASN A 643 -49.95 33.71 -17.97
C ASN A 643 -49.00 33.49 -19.15
N LEU A 644 -48.57 34.54 -19.85
CA LEU A 644 -47.54 34.46 -20.89
C LEU A 644 -46.16 34.14 -20.28
N GLU A 645 -45.82 34.73 -19.12
CA GLU A 645 -44.56 34.44 -18.42
C GLU A 645 -44.54 33.01 -17.87
N ILE A 646 -45.63 32.55 -17.23
CA ILE A 646 -45.79 31.15 -16.79
C ILE A 646 -45.67 30.17 -17.97
N LYS A 647 -46.11 30.55 -19.18
CA LYS A 647 -45.92 29.74 -20.40
C LYS A 647 -44.47 29.72 -20.87
N LYS A 648 -43.74 30.85 -20.83
CA LYS A 648 -42.28 30.86 -21.12
C LYS A 648 -41.53 29.97 -20.14
N GLN A 649 -41.83 30.09 -18.84
CA GLN A 649 -41.23 29.28 -17.78
C GLN A 649 -41.53 27.78 -17.98
N ASN A 650 -42.77 27.41 -18.33
CA ASN A 650 -43.10 26.02 -18.68
C ASN A 650 -42.32 25.51 -19.90
N ILE A 651 -42.15 26.32 -20.95
CA ILE A 651 -41.35 25.93 -22.13
C ILE A 651 -39.87 25.75 -21.78
N LEU A 652 -39.32 26.59 -20.90
CA LEU A 652 -37.96 26.43 -20.37
C LEU A 652 -37.83 25.15 -19.52
N LEU A 653 -38.76 24.91 -18.58
CA LEU A 653 -38.77 23.69 -17.76
C LEU A 653 -38.91 22.42 -18.61
N GLN A 654 -39.74 22.43 -19.66
CA GLN A 654 -39.84 21.34 -20.62
C GLN A 654 -38.52 21.12 -21.36
N LYS A 655 -37.82 22.18 -21.77
CA LYS A 655 -36.52 22.11 -22.44
C LYS A 655 -35.41 21.52 -21.54
N GLU A 656 -35.37 21.95 -20.28
CA GLU A 656 -34.40 21.39 -19.31
C GLU A 656 -34.76 19.94 -18.94
N HIS A 657 -36.04 19.60 -18.83
CA HIS A 657 -36.48 18.21 -18.67
C HIS A 657 -36.07 17.32 -19.86
N THR A 658 -36.16 17.81 -21.10
CA THR A 658 -35.67 17.04 -22.27
C THR A 658 -34.15 16.83 -22.22
N LYS A 659 -33.35 17.85 -21.89
CA LYS A 659 -31.89 17.69 -21.70
C LYS A 659 -31.56 16.65 -20.63
N VAL A 660 -32.16 16.76 -19.45
CA VAL A 660 -31.91 15.82 -18.34
C VAL A 660 -32.35 14.40 -18.71
N SER A 661 -33.38 14.24 -19.55
CA SER A 661 -33.77 12.93 -20.10
C SER A 661 -32.73 12.39 -21.08
N GLU A 662 -32.19 13.23 -21.97
CA GLU A 662 -31.13 12.89 -22.91
C GLU A 662 -29.81 12.53 -22.19
N GLU A 663 -29.40 13.32 -21.21
CA GLU A 663 -28.24 13.07 -20.34
C GLU A 663 -28.40 11.77 -19.55
N LEU A 664 -29.57 11.54 -18.93
CA LEU A 664 -29.87 10.30 -18.22
C LEU A 664 -29.82 9.07 -19.15
N ASN A 665 -30.29 9.21 -20.40
CA ASN A 665 -30.22 8.12 -21.38
C ASN A 665 -28.78 7.90 -21.90
N HIS A 666 -27.98 8.97 -22.04
CA HIS A 666 -26.55 8.89 -22.34
C HIS A 666 -25.76 8.21 -21.21
N VAL A 667 -26.08 8.50 -19.95
CA VAL A 667 -25.51 7.81 -18.77
C VAL A 667 -25.92 6.34 -18.71
N LYS A 668 -27.20 5.99 -18.98
CA LYS A 668 -27.64 4.59 -19.10
C LYS A 668 -26.90 3.85 -20.22
N GLN A 669 -26.69 4.49 -21.38
CA GLN A 669 -25.96 3.90 -22.50
C GLN A 669 -24.49 3.65 -22.12
N LYS A 670 -23.82 4.65 -21.52
CA LYS A 670 -22.47 4.51 -20.97
C LYS A 670 -22.37 3.36 -19.96
N TYR A 671 -23.29 3.32 -18.99
CA TYR A 671 -23.38 2.22 -18.02
C TYR A 671 -23.48 0.86 -18.72
N SER A 672 -24.38 0.70 -19.70
CA SER A 672 -24.53 -0.57 -20.44
C SER A 672 -23.27 -0.96 -21.22
N SER A 673 -22.53 0.01 -21.79
CA SER A 673 -21.25 -0.27 -22.46
C SER A 673 -20.14 -0.66 -21.48
N VAL A 674 -20.13 -0.08 -20.27
CA VAL A 674 -19.19 -0.47 -19.20
C VAL A 674 -19.53 -1.86 -18.65
N THR A 675 -20.81 -2.19 -18.46
CA THR A 675 -21.23 -3.54 -18.07
C THR A 675 -20.81 -4.58 -19.13
N ALA A 676 -20.95 -4.26 -20.42
CA ALA A 676 -20.48 -5.13 -21.51
C ALA A 676 -18.94 -5.30 -21.50
N ALA A 677 -18.18 -4.22 -21.31
CA ALA A 677 -16.73 -4.26 -21.21
C ALA A 677 -16.25 -5.09 -19.99
N LEU A 678 -16.91 -4.93 -18.84
CA LEU A 678 -16.63 -5.76 -17.65
C LEU A 678 -16.92 -7.24 -17.91
N SER A 679 -18.04 -7.57 -18.59
CA SER A 679 -18.36 -8.97 -18.90
C SER A 679 -17.39 -9.63 -19.89
N SER A 680 -16.81 -8.86 -20.82
CA SER A 680 -15.78 -9.36 -21.73
C SER A 680 -14.43 -9.55 -21.04
N LEU A 681 -14.04 -8.64 -20.13
CA LEU A 681 -12.85 -8.79 -19.29
C LEU A 681 -12.97 -9.96 -18.30
N GLU A 682 -14.17 -10.25 -17.80
CA GLU A 682 -14.42 -11.42 -16.95
C GLU A 682 -14.27 -12.74 -17.73
N VAL A 683 -14.78 -12.80 -18.96
CA VAL A 683 -14.56 -13.94 -19.87
C VAL A 683 -13.07 -14.08 -20.25
N GLU A 684 -12.37 -12.97 -20.50
CA GLU A 684 -10.92 -13.00 -20.79
C GLU A 684 -10.12 -13.50 -19.57
N ARG A 685 -10.44 -13.04 -18.36
CA ARG A 685 -9.84 -13.55 -17.12
C ARG A 685 -10.04 -15.05 -16.98
N GLU A 686 -11.24 -15.56 -17.27
CA GLU A 686 -11.52 -17.00 -17.24
C GLU A 686 -10.73 -17.78 -18.30
N GLN A 687 -10.58 -17.24 -19.51
CA GLN A 687 -9.74 -17.84 -20.57
C GLN A 687 -8.26 -17.89 -20.18
N GLN A 688 -7.70 -16.79 -19.63
CA GLN A 688 -6.33 -16.78 -19.14
C GLN A 688 -6.15 -17.75 -17.96
N GLN A 689 -7.12 -17.86 -17.04
CA GLN A 689 -7.05 -18.79 -15.93
C GLN A 689 -7.24 -20.26 -16.33
N GLN A 690 -7.91 -20.54 -17.46
CA GLN A 690 -7.90 -21.87 -18.10
C GLN A 690 -6.54 -22.15 -18.77
N LYS A 691 -5.96 -21.17 -19.47
CA LYS A 691 -4.63 -21.27 -20.11
C LYS A 691 -3.53 -21.58 -19.10
N ILE A 692 -3.53 -20.90 -17.94
CA ILE A 692 -2.61 -21.18 -16.81
C ILE A 692 -2.73 -22.64 -16.37
N LYS A 693 -3.95 -23.16 -16.16
CA LYS A 693 -4.17 -24.57 -15.77
C LYS A 693 -3.68 -25.57 -16.80
N MET A 694 -3.74 -25.26 -18.11
CA MET A 694 -3.14 -26.11 -19.14
C MET A 694 -1.61 -26.09 -19.06
N MET A 695 -0.99 -24.93 -18.89
CA MET A 695 0.45 -24.79 -18.70
C MET A 695 0.96 -25.48 -17.44
N GLU A 696 0.22 -25.42 -16.32
CA GLU A 696 0.51 -26.19 -15.10
C GLU A 696 0.51 -27.70 -15.35
N LEU A 697 -0.49 -28.22 -16.09
CA LEU A 697 -0.57 -29.63 -16.47
C LEU A 697 0.54 -30.04 -17.45
N GLU A 698 0.98 -29.16 -18.34
CA GLU A 698 2.11 -29.40 -19.25
C GLU A 698 3.44 -29.40 -18.50
N LEU A 699 3.67 -28.47 -17.56
CA LEU A 699 4.85 -28.48 -16.70
C LEU A 699 4.91 -29.75 -15.83
N LEU A 700 3.78 -30.26 -15.34
CA LEU A 700 3.72 -31.55 -14.65
C LEU A 700 4.05 -32.73 -15.57
N LYS A 701 3.56 -32.75 -16.82
CA LYS A 701 3.95 -33.75 -17.83
C LYS A 701 5.44 -33.69 -18.14
N MET A 702 6.00 -32.49 -18.34
CA MET A 702 7.43 -32.30 -18.62
C MET A 702 8.31 -32.71 -17.42
N SER A 703 7.88 -32.44 -16.18
CA SER A 703 8.56 -32.95 -14.98
C SER A 703 8.52 -34.48 -14.89
N HIS A 704 7.42 -35.11 -15.29
CA HIS A 704 7.32 -36.57 -15.35
C HIS A 704 8.23 -37.15 -16.45
N ASN A 705 8.18 -36.59 -17.67
CA ASN A 705 9.04 -37.00 -18.78
C ASN A 705 10.53 -36.85 -18.44
N SER A 706 10.93 -35.74 -17.80
CA SER A 706 12.30 -35.55 -17.32
C SER A 706 12.72 -36.62 -16.30
N LYS A 707 11.85 -36.99 -15.35
CA LYS A 707 12.15 -38.08 -14.39
C LYS A 707 12.28 -39.44 -15.08
N VAL A 708 11.45 -39.71 -16.07
CA VAL A 708 11.52 -40.94 -16.89
C VAL A 708 12.80 -40.95 -17.74
N GLN A 709 13.15 -39.83 -18.38
CA GLN A 709 14.39 -39.64 -19.15
C GLN A 709 15.62 -39.85 -18.25
N ASN A 710 15.68 -39.22 -17.08
CA ASN A 710 16.77 -39.40 -16.13
C ASN A 710 16.91 -40.87 -15.71
N SER A 711 15.80 -41.57 -15.44
CA SER A 711 15.85 -43.01 -15.12
C SER A 711 16.32 -43.88 -16.29
N TRP A 712 16.04 -43.51 -17.54
CA TRP A 712 16.63 -44.18 -18.71
C TRP A 712 18.10 -43.85 -18.91
N GLN A 713 18.51 -42.61 -18.60
CA GLN A 713 19.89 -42.15 -18.69
C GLN A 713 20.78 -42.79 -17.61
N GLU A 714 20.27 -42.95 -16.38
CA GLU A 714 20.89 -43.76 -15.31
C GLU A 714 21.07 -45.23 -15.73
N LYS A 715 20.04 -45.85 -16.32
CA LYS A 715 20.13 -47.22 -16.84
C LYS A 715 21.15 -47.33 -17.98
N LEU A 716 21.18 -46.36 -18.90
CA LEU A 716 22.15 -46.33 -19.99
C LEU A 716 23.59 -46.21 -19.46
N GLU A 717 23.83 -45.36 -18.46
CA GLU A 717 25.16 -45.24 -17.83
C GLU A 717 25.53 -46.50 -17.04
N HIS A 718 24.56 -47.17 -16.41
CA HIS A 718 24.78 -48.46 -15.76
C HIS A 718 25.19 -49.55 -16.77
N GLU A 719 24.51 -49.64 -17.92
CA GLU A 719 24.88 -50.58 -18.98
C GLU A 719 26.24 -50.25 -19.62
N LYS A 720 26.59 -48.96 -19.80
CA LYS A 720 27.95 -48.57 -20.22
C LYS A 720 29.03 -49.03 -19.23
N CYS A 721 28.82 -48.82 -17.93
CA CYS A 721 29.75 -49.30 -16.90
C CYS A 721 29.91 -50.83 -16.95
N ARG A 722 28.80 -51.56 -17.08
CA ARG A 722 28.81 -53.02 -17.27
C ARG A 722 29.54 -53.45 -18.54
N ALA A 723 29.41 -52.72 -19.65
CA ALA A 723 30.13 -52.99 -20.89
C ALA A 723 31.64 -52.76 -20.73
N VAL A 724 32.06 -51.66 -20.08
CA VAL A 724 33.47 -51.35 -19.80
C VAL A 724 34.12 -52.41 -18.89
N ASP A 725 33.40 -52.93 -17.90
CA ASP A 725 33.90 -54.01 -17.05
C ASP A 725 33.96 -55.38 -17.77
N ALA A 726 33.06 -55.62 -18.72
CA ALA A 726 33.16 -56.76 -19.63
C ALA A 726 34.36 -56.63 -20.60
N GLU A 727 34.63 -55.43 -21.14
CA GLU A 727 35.81 -55.17 -21.98
C GLU A 727 37.13 -55.39 -21.23
N LYS A 728 37.25 -54.93 -19.98
CA LYS A 728 38.40 -55.24 -19.10
C LYS A 728 38.59 -56.76 -18.96
N SER A 729 37.50 -57.48 -18.67
CA SER A 729 37.52 -58.94 -18.52
C SER A 729 37.97 -59.65 -19.82
N VAL A 730 37.53 -59.15 -20.98
CA VAL A 730 37.98 -59.65 -22.30
C VAL A 730 39.46 -59.34 -22.54
N LEU A 731 39.95 -58.15 -22.17
CA LEU A 731 41.36 -57.77 -22.31
C LEU A 731 42.28 -58.62 -21.41
N GLU A 732 41.87 -58.90 -20.18
CA GLU A 732 42.60 -59.79 -19.26
C GLU A 732 42.69 -61.22 -19.81
N LEU A 733 41.57 -61.79 -20.28
CA LEU A 733 41.55 -63.11 -20.93
C LEU A 733 42.41 -63.13 -22.22
N GLN A 734 42.39 -62.05 -23.00
CA GLN A 734 43.21 -61.91 -24.20
C GLN A 734 44.71 -61.78 -23.87
N GLN A 735 45.06 -61.18 -22.73
CA GLN A 735 46.44 -61.13 -22.22
C GLN A 735 46.91 -62.51 -21.72
N GLN A 736 46.06 -63.25 -21.01
CA GLN A 736 46.33 -64.63 -20.59
C GLN A 736 46.50 -65.58 -21.80
N LEU A 737 45.71 -65.39 -22.87
CA LEU A 737 45.86 -66.12 -24.12
C LEU A 737 47.20 -65.82 -24.81
N ARG A 738 47.60 -64.53 -24.91
CA ARG A 738 48.92 -64.16 -25.46
C ARG A 738 50.08 -64.74 -24.64
N ALA A 739 49.97 -64.74 -23.31
CA ALA A 739 51.00 -65.29 -22.43
C ALA A 739 51.17 -66.82 -22.61
N SER A 740 50.07 -67.56 -22.67
CA SER A 740 50.10 -69.01 -22.92
C SER A 740 50.56 -69.37 -24.34
N GLN A 741 50.16 -68.60 -25.36
CA GLN A 741 50.69 -68.72 -26.73
C GLN A 741 52.21 -68.51 -26.77
N HIS A 742 52.73 -67.44 -26.14
CA HIS A 742 54.17 -67.19 -26.08
C HIS A 742 54.93 -68.33 -25.37
N GLN A 743 54.36 -68.88 -24.29
CA GLN A 743 54.93 -70.01 -23.57
C GLN A 743 55.00 -71.30 -24.42
N ILE A 744 54.04 -71.53 -25.32
CA ILE A 744 54.07 -72.64 -26.28
C ILE A 744 55.21 -72.44 -27.29
N THR A 745 55.32 -71.28 -27.94
CA THR A 745 56.40 -71.00 -28.91
C THR A 745 57.80 -71.10 -28.30
N LEU A 746 57.94 -70.78 -27.01
CA LEU A 746 59.19 -70.90 -26.27
C LEU A 746 59.58 -72.37 -25.97
N LEU A 747 58.60 -73.28 -25.91
CA LEU A 747 58.84 -74.73 -25.84
C LEU A 747 59.11 -75.34 -27.22
N GLU A 748 58.39 -74.90 -28.26
CA GLU A 748 58.60 -75.34 -29.66
C GLU A 748 60.04 -75.05 -30.11
N THR A 749 60.52 -73.83 -29.89
CA THR A 749 61.91 -73.43 -30.20
C THR A 749 62.95 -74.27 -29.45
N GLN A 750 62.77 -74.51 -28.15
CA GLN A 750 63.65 -75.38 -27.36
C GLN A 750 63.70 -76.83 -27.88
N THR A 751 62.62 -77.35 -28.45
CA THR A 751 62.64 -78.70 -29.07
C THR A 751 63.36 -78.73 -30.41
N ALA A 752 63.30 -77.65 -31.20
CA ALA A 752 64.03 -77.54 -32.46
C ALA A 752 65.56 -77.48 -32.24
N ASP A 753 66.02 -76.65 -31.30
CA ASP A 753 67.44 -76.53 -30.94
C ASP A 753 68.04 -77.86 -30.48
N LYS A 754 67.27 -78.62 -29.68
CA LYS A 754 67.68 -79.96 -29.22
C LYS A 754 67.92 -80.91 -30.39
N HIS A 755 67.02 -80.95 -31.38
CA HIS A 755 67.19 -81.82 -32.56
C HIS A 755 68.37 -81.40 -33.44
N HIS A 756 68.65 -80.11 -33.56
CA HIS A 756 69.84 -79.63 -34.30
C HIS A 756 71.15 -80.11 -33.66
N LEU A 757 71.24 -80.09 -32.33
CA LEU A 757 72.40 -80.60 -31.58
C LEU A 757 72.58 -82.12 -31.71
N GLU A 758 71.48 -82.88 -31.73
CA GLU A 758 71.50 -84.33 -31.96
C GLU A 758 72.02 -84.70 -33.38
N GLU A 759 71.75 -83.88 -34.40
CA GLU A 759 72.28 -84.07 -35.76
C GLU A 759 73.79 -83.81 -35.89
N GLU A 760 74.31 -82.69 -35.38
CA GLU A 760 75.75 -82.40 -35.54
C GLU A 760 76.63 -83.38 -34.77
N LEU A 761 76.15 -83.91 -33.63
CA LEU A 761 76.79 -85.02 -32.92
C LEU A 761 76.89 -86.29 -33.77
N LYS A 762 75.94 -86.53 -34.68
CA LYS A 762 75.98 -87.66 -35.62
C LYS A 762 77.01 -87.40 -36.73
N LYS A 763 76.94 -86.25 -37.40
CA LYS A 763 77.85 -85.85 -38.48
C LYS A 763 79.30 -85.75 -38.01
N ALA A 764 79.56 -85.34 -36.76
CA ALA A 764 80.90 -85.31 -36.18
C ALA A 764 81.58 -86.70 -36.15
N ARG A 765 80.84 -87.75 -35.75
CA ARG A 765 81.36 -89.13 -35.66
C ARG A 765 81.76 -89.72 -37.02
N GLU A 766 81.11 -89.27 -38.09
CA GLU A 766 81.40 -89.67 -39.47
C GLU A 766 82.62 -88.96 -40.09
N ARG A 767 83.01 -87.78 -39.55
CA ARG A 767 84.21 -87.04 -39.95
C ARG A 767 85.48 -87.66 -39.34
N ASP A 768 85.39 -88.15 -38.10
CA ASP A 768 86.50 -88.71 -37.32
C ASP A 768 86.99 -90.08 -37.81
N SER A 769 86.12 -90.88 -38.43
CA SER A 769 86.48 -92.19 -38.98
C SER A 769 87.36 -92.07 -40.25
N LYS A 770 87.13 -91.06 -41.09
CA LYS A 770 87.93 -90.81 -42.30
C LYS A 770 89.36 -90.35 -42.00
N ARG A 771 89.50 -89.34 -41.12
CA ARG A 771 90.80 -88.74 -40.74
C ARG A 771 91.81 -89.75 -40.19
N LYS A 772 91.37 -90.89 -39.66
CA LYS A 772 92.26 -91.95 -39.14
C LYS A 772 93.00 -92.74 -40.23
N MET A 773 92.50 -92.80 -41.47
CA MET A 773 93.23 -93.47 -42.56
C MET A 773 94.25 -92.53 -43.23
N GLU A 774 93.85 -91.29 -43.49
CA GLU A 774 94.67 -90.27 -44.16
C GLU A 774 95.97 -89.95 -43.39
N LEU A 775 95.93 -90.06 -42.05
CA LEU A 775 97.07 -89.75 -41.17
C LEU A 775 98.26 -90.72 -41.30
N GLN A 776 98.04 -91.99 -41.70
CA GLN A 776 99.15 -92.96 -41.81
C GLN A 776 100.01 -92.77 -43.08
N GLU A 777 99.45 -92.18 -44.14
CA GLU A 777 100.14 -92.06 -45.44
C GLU A 777 101.06 -90.81 -45.51
N GLU A 778 100.73 -89.76 -44.76
CA GLU A 778 101.49 -88.50 -44.68
C GLU A 778 102.75 -88.59 -43.79
N GLN A 779 102.72 -89.43 -42.74
CA GLN A 779 103.80 -89.50 -41.73
C GLN A 779 105.17 -89.91 -42.27
N LEU A 780 105.23 -90.50 -43.47
CA LEU A 780 106.48 -90.88 -44.15
C LEU A 780 107.03 -89.82 -45.12
N LYS A 781 106.27 -88.77 -45.44
CA LYS A 781 106.67 -87.76 -46.44
C LYS A 781 107.00 -86.38 -45.85
N ARG A 782 106.39 -86.00 -44.72
CA ARG A 782 106.58 -84.65 -44.14
C ARG A 782 107.97 -84.38 -43.55
N LYS A 783 108.60 -85.39 -42.92
CA LYS A 783 109.88 -85.28 -42.18
C LYS A 783 111.08 -84.70 -42.95
N VAL A 784 110.98 -84.54 -44.28
CA VAL A 784 112.06 -84.01 -45.14
C VAL A 784 111.74 -82.59 -45.64
N LEU A 785 110.53 -82.07 -45.40
CA LEU A 785 110.08 -80.74 -45.84
C LEU A 785 109.70 -79.82 -44.67
N GLU A 786 109.23 -80.39 -43.55
CA GLU A 786 108.76 -79.68 -42.35
C GLU A 786 109.79 -78.67 -41.81
N GLU A 787 111.06 -79.09 -41.70
CA GLU A 787 112.20 -78.28 -41.21
C GLU A 787 112.49 -77.00 -42.04
N SER A 788 111.91 -76.86 -43.24
CA SER A 788 112.16 -75.74 -44.16
C SER A 788 111.01 -74.73 -44.29
N LEU A 789 109.80 -75.08 -43.85
CA LEU A 789 108.59 -74.26 -44.04
C LEU A 789 108.15 -73.49 -42.79
N ASP A 790 108.45 -74.00 -41.59
CA ASP A 790 107.96 -73.43 -40.33
C ASP A 790 108.42 -71.97 -40.10
N VAL A 791 109.64 -71.64 -40.51
CA VAL A 791 110.23 -70.30 -40.32
C VAL A 791 109.44 -69.23 -41.10
N LEU A 792 109.12 -69.49 -42.37
CA LEU A 792 108.42 -68.52 -43.23
C LEU A 792 106.90 -68.47 -42.96
N GLN A 793 106.32 -69.53 -42.39
CA GLN A 793 104.90 -69.54 -42.03
C GLN A 793 104.56 -68.74 -40.77
N GLN A 794 105.50 -68.50 -39.86
CA GLN A 794 105.22 -67.76 -38.62
C GLN A 794 105.10 -66.24 -38.86
N GLU A 795 105.98 -65.65 -39.68
CA GLU A 795 105.98 -64.20 -39.92
C GLU A 795 104.69 -63.72 -40.60
N ILE A 796 104.24 -64.41 -41.64
CA ILE A 796 103.05 -64.02 -42.44
C ILE A 796 101.77 -64.04 -41.59
N LYS A 797 101.57 -65.07 -40.74
CA LYS A 797 100.40 -65.17 -39.84
C LYS A 797 100.34 -63.98 -38.89
N SER A 798 101.49 -63.61 -38.31
CA SER A 798 101.61 -62.51 -37.35
C SER A 798 101.33 -61.10 -37.91
N LEU A 799 101.26 -60.95 -39.24
CA LEU A 799 100.93 -59.70 -39.91
C LEU A 799 99.45 -59.63 -40.27
N HIS A 800 98.88 -60.72 -40.79
CA HIS A 800 97.46 -60.76 -41.18
C HIS A 800 96.51 -60.66 -39.96
N GLU A 801 96.88 -61.24 -38.81
CA GLU A 801 96.14 -61.11 -37.55
C GLU A 801 96.08 -59.63 -37.05
N LYS A 802 97.10 -58.83 -37.36
CA LYS A 802 97.13 -57.39 -37.04
C LYS A 802 96.31 -56.55 -38.01
N GLU A 803 96.21 -56.96 -39.27
CA GLU A 803 95.38 -56.31 -40.29
C GLU A 803 93.88 -56.51 -40.01
N ILE A 804 93.48 -57.73 -39.66
CA ILE A 804 92.10 -58.07 -39.26
C ILE A 804 91.68 -57.27 -38.02
N SER A 805 92.46 -57.32 -36.94
CA SER A 805 92.12 -56.62 -35.69
C SER A 805 92.07 -55.08 -35.83
N LEU A 806 92.87 -54.48 -36.71
CA LEU A 806 92.78 -53.04 -37.03
C LEU A 806 91.53 -52.69 -37.87
N THR A 807 91.14 -53.54 -38.81
CA THR A 807 89.93 -53.29 -39.63
C THR A 807 88.63 -53.46 -38.83
N GLU A 808 88.55 -54.46 -37.97
CA GLU A 808 87.46 -54.64 -37.00
C GLU A 808 87.34 -53.42 -36.06
N SER A 809 88.48 -52.94 -35.53
CA SER A 809 88.52 -51.76 -34.65
C SER A 809 88.03 -50.49 -35.33
N ASN A 810 88.49 -50.22 -36.56
CA ASN A 810 88.04 -49.05 -37.34
C ASN A 810 86.54 -49.11 -37.66
N CYS A 811 86.01 -50.28 -38.03
CA CYS A 811 84.58 -50.45 -38.31
C CYS A 811 83.72 -50.18 -37.05
N ALA A 812 84.15 -50.70 -35.90
CA ALA A 812 83.49 -50.46 -34.61
C ALA A 812 83.53 -48.97 -34.18
N LEU A 813 84.62 -48.26 -34.47
CA LEU A 813 84.73 -46.81 -34.24
C LEU A 813 83.83 -46.01 -35.20
N GLN A 814 83.74 -46.40 -36.47
CA GLN A 814 82.91 -45.71 -37.46
C GLN A 814 81.41 -45.86 -37.16
N ILE A 815 80.97 -47.03 -36.69
CA ILE A 815 79.60 -47.25 -36.21
C ILE A 815 79.30 -46.34 -34.99
N LYS A 816 80.20 -46.26 -34.02
CA LYS A 816 80.05 -45.38 -32.85
C LYS A 816 80.00 -43.90 -33.23
N LEU A 817 80.79 -43.46 -34.20
CA LEU A 817 80.76 -42.09 -34.72
C LEU A 817 79.38 -41.76 -35.31
N HIS A 818 78.83 -42.66 -36.13
CA HIS A 818 77.49 -42.46 -36.72
C HIS A 818 76.38 -42.46 -35.66
N GLN A 819 76.47 -43.32 -34.64
CA GLN A 819 75.53 -43.33 -33.50
C GLN A 819 75.61 -42.03 -32.67
N GLN A 820 76.79 -41.44 -32.51
CA GLN A 820 76.95 -40.14 -31.85
C GLN A 820 76.42 -38.98 -32.72
N GLN A 821 76.61 -39.05 -34.04
CA GLN A 821 76.09 -38.05 -34.99
C GLN A 821 74.57 -38.03 -35.03
N SER A 822 73.89 -39.18 -35.08
CA SER A 822 72.43 -39.24 -35.06
C SER A 822 71.84 -38.79 -33.72
N LEU A 823 72.48 -39.13 -32.59
CA LEU A 823 72.06 -38.68 -31.26
C LEU A 823 72.19 -37.16 -31.10
N LEU A 824 73.29 -36.57 -31.59
CA LEU A 824 73.46 -35.11 -31.59
C LEU A 824 72.41 -34.40 -32.45
N GLN A 825 72.10 -34.93 -33.64
CA GLN A 825 71.08 -34.34 -34.49
C GLN A 825 69.69 -34.40 -33.86
N HIS A 826 69.33 -35.51 -33.21
CA HIS A 826 68.07 -35.64 -32.45
C HIS A 826 67.96 -34.56 -31.37
N LEU A 827 69.02 -34.38 -30.56
CA LEU A 827 69.07 -33.35 -29.51
C LEU A 827 69.03 -31.91 -30.06
N ASP A 828 69.61 -31.66 -31.24
CA ASP A 828 69.52 -30.36 -31.92
C ASP A 828 68.11 -30.07 -32.44
N ASP A 829 67.41 -31.08 -32.97
CA ASP A 829 66.04 -30.95 -33.49
C ASP A 829 64.99 -30.89 -32.36
N GLU A 830 65.17 -31.64 -31.27
CA GLU A 830 64.41 -31.49 -30.03
C GLU A 830 64.56 -30.07 -29.45
N ARG A 831 65.79 -29.52 -29.40
CA ARG A 831 66.01 -28.14 -28.94
C ARG A 831 65.29 -27.12 -29.83
N LYS A 832 65.21 -27.34 -31.14
CA LYS A 832 64.44 -26.48 -32.06
C LYS A 832 62.94 -26.54 -31.79
N SER A 833 62.38 -27.74 -31.59
CA SER A 833 60.96 -27.89 -31.24
C SER A 833 60.63 -27.15 -29.93
N VAL A 834 61.38 -27.46 -28.87
CA VAL A 834 61.20 -26.83 -27.54
C VAL A 834 61.38 -25.30 -27.58
N THR A 835 62.29 -24.76 -28.40
CA THR A 835 62.41 -23.30 -28.55
C THR A 835 61.24 -22.69 -29.33
N SER A 836 60.73 -23.35 -30.37
CA SER A 836 59.55 -22.85 -31.11
C SER A 836 58.27 -22.88 -30.25
N GLU A 837 58.03 -23.99 -29.54
CA GLU A 837 56.93 -24.15 -28.58
C GLU A 837 57.02 -23.11 -27.47
N ARG A 838 58.22 -22.86 -26.93
CA ARG A 838 58.47 -21.81 -25.94
C ARG A 838 58.11 -20.42 -26.47
N THR A 839 58.56 -20.04 -27.68
CA THR A 839 58.21 -18.71 -28.24
C THR A 839 56.72 -18.57 -28.53
N SER A 840 56.05 -19.66 -28.92
CA SER A 840 54.59 -19.68 -29.07
C SER A 840 53.90 -19.42 -27.73
N CYS A 841 54.31 -20.14 -26.67
CA CYS A 841 53.82 -19.98 -25.30
C CYS A 841 54.08 -18.57 -24.74
N GLU A 842 55.28 -18.02 -24.93
CA GLU A 842 55.63 -16.65 -24.53
C GLU A 842 54.73 -15.62 -25.24
N SER A 843 54.45 -15.79 -26.54
CA SER A 843 53.51 -14.93 -27.30
C SER A 843 52.04 -15.06 -26.86
N ALA A 844 51.62 -16.25 -26.41
CA ALA A 844 50.28 -16.49 -25.89
C ALA A 844 50.11 -15.86 -24.50
N ASN A 845 51.12 -16.01 -23.64
CA ASN A 845 51.15 -15.40 -22.31
C ASN A 845 51.16 -13.87 -22.38
N GLN A 846 51.86 -13.28 -23.34
CA GLN A 846 51.82 -11.82 -23.55
C GLN A 846 50.41 -11.33 -23.94
N LYS A 847 49.72 -12.02 -24.86
CA LYS A 847 48.33 -11.69 -25.24
C LYS A 847 47.33 -11.89 -24.10
N LEU A 848 47.61 -12.82 -23.18
CA LEU A 848 46.81 -12.98 -21.96
C LEU A 848 47.09 -11.84 -20.96
N LEU A 849 48.33 -11.38 -20.84
CA LEU A 849 48.70 -10.25 -19.99
C LEU A 849 48.06 -8.94 -20.48
N GLU A 850 48.09 -8.69 -21.79
CA GLU A 850 47.42 -7.54 -22.44
C GLU A 850 45.91 -7.56 -22.13
N LYS A 851 45.23 -8.69 -22.36
CA LYS A 851 43.80 -8.84 -22.00
C LYS A 851 43.51 -8.64 -20.52
N VAL A 852 44.40 -9.08 -19.61
CA VAL A 852 44.22 -8.85 -18.17
C VAL A 852 44.36 -7.36 -17.82
N GLN A 853 45.23 -6.62 -18.52
CA GLN A 853 45.34 -5.16 -18.37
C GLN A 853 44.12 -4.41 -18.95
N ASP A 854 43.55 -4.88 -20.05
CA ASP A 854 42.31 -4.31 -20.62
C ASP A 854 41.12 -4.50 -19.66
N MET A 855 40.88 -5.73 -19.19
CA MET A 855 39.84 -6.05 -18.21
C MET A 855 40.01 -5.29 -16.87
N GLN A 856 41.27 -5.05 -16.45
CA GLN A 856 41.57 -4.27 -15.26
C GLN A 856 41.23 -2.78 -15.46
N GLN A 857 41.51 -2.22 -16.64
CA GLN A 857 41.12 -0.84 -16.99
C GLN A 857 39.61 -0.67 -17.11
N GLU A 858 38.90 -1.63 -17.73
CA GLU A 858 37.43 -1.65 -17.80
C GLU A 858 36.82 -1.68 -16.39
N LYS A 859 37.30 -2.57 -15.52
CA LYS A 859 36.90 -2.59 -14.10
C LYS A 859 37.13 -1.25 -13.41
N GLU A 860 38.27 -0.60 -13.65
CA GLU A 860 38.57 0.73 -13.08
C GLU A 860 37.77 1.88 -13.71
N GLN A 861 37.15 1.69 -14.87
CA GLN A 861 36.19 2.64 -15.46
C GLN A 861 34.80 2.41 -14.85
N LEU A 862 34.30 1.17 -14.85
CA LEU A 862 33.03 0.78 -14.24
C LEU A 862 32.95 1.15 -12.74
N LEU A 863 34.05 1.03 -11.99
CA LEU A 863 34.12 1.49 -10.60
C LEU A 863 33.94 3.01 -10.49
N LYS A 864 34.49 3.81 -11.40
CA LYS A 864 34.34 5.28 -11.42
C LYS A 864 32.92 5.69 -11.83
N GLU A 865 32.32 4.98 -12.77
CA GLU A 865 30.93 5.20 -13.19
C GLU A 865 29.95 4.85 -12.05
N TYR A 866 30.16 3.73 -11.36
CA TYR A 866 29.42 3.39 -10.14
C TYR A 866 29.57 4.48 -9.07
N ASP A 867 30.79 4.98 -8.85
CA ASP A 867 31.09 6.07 -7.91
C ASP A 867 30.37 7.39 -8.26
N ILE A 868 30.11 7.65 -9.55
CA ILE A 868 29.36 8.82 -10.04
C ILE A 868 27.85 8.60 -9.89
N LEU A 869 27.36 7.40 -10.19
CA LEU A 869 25.95 7.02 -10.02
C LEU A 869 25.54 7.03 -8.55
N LEU A 870 26.41 6.57 -7.63
CA LEU A 870 26.18 6.61 -6.19
C LEU A 870 26.01 8.06 -5.69
N LYS A 871 26.94 8.96 -6.06
CA LYS A 871 26.85 10.39 -5.71
C LYS A 871 25.59 11.06 -6.28
N ARG A 872 25.19 10.70 -7.50
CA ARG A 872 23.95 11.19 -8.12
C ARG A 872 22.69 10.67 -7.39
N LEU A 873 22.73 9.45 -6.86
CA LEU A 873 21.67 8.89 -6.03
C LEU A 873 21.60 9.62 -4.67
N ASP A 874 22.74 9.82 -4.00
CA ASP A 874 22.83 10.55 -2.72
C ASP A 874 22.29 11.99 -2.84
N ASP A 875 22.65 12.70 -3.92
CA ASP A 875 22.13 14.04 -4.21
C ASP A 875 20.61 14.05 -4.47
N SER A 876 20.09 12.98 -5.07
CA SER A 876 18.65 12.84 -5.35
C SER A 876 17.87 12.53 -4.07
N ILE A 877 18.40 11.64 -3.22
CA ILE A 877 17.87 11.35 -1.87
C ILE A 877 17.90 12.62 -1.01
N ARG A 878 18.98 13.40 -1.05
CA ARG A 878 19.11 14.65 -0.30
C ARG A 878 18.08 15.69 -0.73
N LYS A 879 17.89 15.89 -2.04
CA LYS A 879 16.85 16.79 -2.58
C LYS A 879 15.44 16.35 -2.19
N TYR A 880 15.14 15.05 -2.27
CA TYR A 880 13.87 14.50 -1.82
C TYR A 880 13.64 14.75 -0.32
N ASN A 881 14.64 14.52 0.52
CA ASN A 881 14.56 14.77 1.96
C ASN A 881 14.42 16.26 2.30
N GLU A 882 15.10 17.15 1.57
CA GLU A 882 14.87 18.60 1.68
C GLU A 882 13.44 18.99 1.27
N MET A 883 12.91 18.45 0.17
CA MET A 883 11.53 18.69 -0.26
C MET A 883 10.52 18.19 0.77
N GLN A 884 10.72 16.98 1.31
CA GLN A 884 9.93 16.44 2.43
C GLN A 884 9.93 17.39 3.63
N LEU A 885 11.09 17.88 4.06
CA LEU A 885 11.20 18.84 5.18
C LEU A 885 10.55 20.19 4.86
N ARG A 886 10.72 20.72 3.65
CA ARG A 886 10.07 21.97 3.19
C ARG A 886 8.55 21.81 3.18
N ASN A 887 8.02 20.70 2.67
CA ASN A 887 6.58 20.42 2.64
C ASN A 887 6.00 20.21 4.04
N LYS A 888 6.69 19.48 4.92
CA LYS A 888 6.35 19.37 6.35
C LYS A 888 6.28 20.75 7.01
N ALA A 889 7.24 21.64 6.73
CA ALA A 889 7.24 23.01 7.23
C ALA A 889 6.20 23.93 6.58
N LYS A 890 5.82 23.72 5.30
CA LYS A 890 4.67 24.39 4.66
C LYS A 890 3.36 23.99 5.37
N VAL A 891 3.14 22.69 5.61
CA VAL A 891 1.95 22.14 6.29
C VAL A 891 1.87 22.56 7.76
N SER A 892 2.97 22.55 8.50
CA SER A 892 2.99 23.03 9.89
C SER A 892 2.56 24.50 10.01
N ARG A 893 3.05 25.38 9.13
CA ARG A 893 2.65 26.79 9.09
C ARG A 893 1.17 26.98 8.72
N ALA A 894 0.67 26.23 7.73
CA ALA A 894 -0.75 26.25 7.37
C ALA A 894 -1.63 25.82 8.56
N LYS A 895 -1.26 24.75 9.28
CA LYS A 895 -1.97 24.30 10.48
C LYS A 895 -1.97 25.34 11.60
N GLU A 896 -0.85 26.04 11.81
CA GLU A 896 -0.73 27.12 12.78
C GLU A 896 -1.63 28.32 12.42
N MET A 897 -1.66 28.72 11.14
CA MET A 897 -2.57 29.76 10.65
C MET A 897 -4.04 29.40 10.88
N TYR A 898 -4.48 28.19 10.49
CA TYR A 898 -5.86 27.75 10.73
C TYR A 898 -6.22 27.66 12.21
N LEU A 899 -5.29 27.24 13.07
CA LEU A 899 -5.51 27.21 14.52
C LEU A 899 -5.64 28.62 15.11
N ASN A 900 -4.88 29.58 14.59
CA ASN A 900 -5.01 30.99 14.97
C ASN A 900 -6.32 31.62 14.47
N GLU A 901 -6.77 31.32 13.25
CA GLU A 901 -8.10 31.72 12.78
C GLU A 901 -9.23 31.09 13.61
N LEU A 902 -9.12 29.79 13.96
CA LEU A 902 -10.09 29.11 14.81
C LEU A 902 -10.20 29.80 16.17
N ASN A 903 -9.06 30.08 16.81
CA ASN A 903 -9.02 30.81 18.08
C ASN A 903 -9.66 32.20 18.00
N GLN A 904 -9.49 32.92 16.88
CA GLN A 904 -10.15 34.22 16.65
C GLN A 904 -11.66 34.07 16.44
N ARG A 905 -12.11 33.06 15.69
CA ARG A 905 -13.54 32.75 15.48
C ARG A 905 -14.20 32.37 16.81
N ASP A 906 -13.58 31.50 17.60
CA ASP A 906 -14.05 31.10 18.94
C ASP A 906 -14.15 32.29 19.91
N GLN A 907 -13.19 33.23 19.85
CA GLN A 907 -13.26 34.46 20.64
C GLN A 907 -14.43 35.36 20.19
N ARG A 908 -14.66 35.51 18.88
CA ARG A 908 -15.80 36.31 18.39
C ARG A 908 -17.15 35.63 18.66
N ILE A 909 -17.23 34.31 18.62
CA ILE A 909 -18.42 33.54 19.03
C ILE A 909 -18.73 33.81 20.51
N LYS A 910 -17.75 33.70 21.41
CA LYS A 910 -17.94 33.99 22.85
C LYS A 910 -18.36 35.43 23.12
N GLN A 911 -17.88 36.40 22.34
CA GLN A 911 -18.37 37.79 22.39
C GLN A 911 -19.83 37.89 21.94
N LEU A 912 -20.20 37.28 20.80
CA LEU A 912 -21.57 37.27 20.29
C LEU A 912 -22.55 36.55 21.24
N GLU A 913 -22.13 35.46 21.89
CA GLU A 913 -22.91 34.77 22.92
C GLU A 913 -23.17 35.67 24.14
N MET A 914 -22.16 36.44 24.56
CA MET A 914 -22.30 37.43 25.63
C MET A 914 -23.23 38.57 25.21
N GLU A 915 -23.05 39.15 24.02
CA GLU A 915 -23.91 40.18 23.42
C GLU A 915 -25.38 39.70 23.36
N LEU A 916 -25.61 38.47 22.89
CA LEU A 916 -26.94 37.83 22.86
C LEU A 916 -27.52 37.59 24.26
N SER A 917 -26.71 37.26 25.26
CA SER A 917 -27.19 37.06 26.64
C SER A 917 -27.69 38.37 27.26
N VAL A 918 -26.99 39.47 27.01
CA VAL A 918 -27.39 40.83 27.45
C VAL A 918 -28.63 41.28 26.70
N SER A 919 -28.68 41.09 25.37
CA SER A 919 -29.85 41.42 24.56
C SER A 919 -31.11 40.66 25.01
N LYS A 920 -31.00 39.37 25.33
CA LYS A 920 -32.12 38.57 25.86
C LYS A 920 -32.63 39.14 27.19
N SER A 921 -31.75 39.38 28.16
CA SER A 921 -32.12 39.96 29.45
C SER A 921 -32.74 41.36 29.32
N GLN A 922 -32.35 42.14 28.31
CA GLN A 922 -32.98 43.41 27.99
C GLN A 922 -34.40 43.23 27.43
N THR A 923 -34.59 42.35 26.43
CA THR A 923 -35.93 42.07 25.88
C THR A 923 -36.89 41.45 26.91
N GLU A 924 -36.39 40.67 27.88
CA GLU A 924 -37.18 40.14 28.99
C GLU A 924 -37.70 41.27 29.90
N LYS A 925 -36.87 42.27 30.21
CA LYS A 925 -37.28 43.46 30.99
C LYS A 925 -38.26 44.34 30.22
N GLU A 926 -38.07 44.49 28.92
CA GLU A 926 -39.00 45.22 28.04
C GLU A 926 -40.36 44.51 27.98
N GLN A 927 -40.38 43.18 27.89
CA GLN A 927 -41.63 42.40 27.94
C GLN A 927 -42.32 42.47 29.31
N GLN A 928 -41.55 42.54 30.42
CA GLN A 928 -42.08 42.80 31.76
C GLN A 928 -42.68 44.21 31.88
N LEU A 929 -42.05 45.22 31.26
CA LEU A 929 -42.56 46.58 31.23
C LEU A 929 -43.84 46.68 30.38
N ILE A 930 -43.87 46.06 29.20
CA ILE A 930 -45.04 45.98 28.33
C ILE A 930 -46.22 45.32 29.06
N THR A 931 -46.01 44.17 29.71
CA THR A 931 -47.07 43.47 30.45
C THR A 931 -47.56 44.24 31.69
N SER A 932 -46.68 45.01 32.34
CA SER A 932 -47.07 45.95 33.40
C SER A 932 -47.95 47.09 32.86
N ILE A 933 -47.56 47.69 31.72
CA ILE A 933 -48.31 48.77 31.06
C ILE A 933 -49.68 48.28 30.56
N THR A 934 -49.78 47.08 29.97
CA THR A 934 -51.08 46.53 29.56
C THR A 934 -51.99 46.30 30.76
N ALA A 935 -51.47 45.77 31.88
CA ALA A 935 -52.25 45.58 33.11
C ALA A 935 -52.62 46.89 33.83
N VAL A 936 -51.95 48.02 33.54
CA VAL A 936 -52.39 49.36 33.94
C VAL A 936 -53.50 49.86 33.01
N ASN A 937 -53.31 49.75 31.69
CA ASN A 937 -54.28 50.18 30.70
C ASN A 937 -55.62 49.42 30.79
N GLU A 938 -55.59 48.12 31.08
CA GLU A 938 -56.79 47.31 31.31
C GLU A 938 -57.59 47.80 32.52
N ARG A 939 -56.93 48.19 33.62
CA ARG A 939 -57.56 48.78 34.80
C ARG A 939 -58.15 50.16 34.49
N LEU A 940 -57.40 51.04 33.81
CA LEU A 940 -57.90 52.35 33.38
C LEU A 940 -59.08 52.24 32.40
N HIS A 941 -59.09 51.21 31.54
CA HIS A 941 -60.23 50.92 30.67
C HIS A 941 -61.44 50.41 31.46
N GLU A 942 -61.24 49.64 32.52
CA GLU A 942 -62.32 49.15 33.39
C GLU A 942 -62.91 50.27 34.27
N GLU A 943 -62.06 51.09 34.89
CA GLU A 943 -62.46 52.33 35.59
C GLU A 943 -63.26 53.25 34.65
N LYS A 944 -62.82 53.41 33.40
CA LYS A 944 -63.57 54.17 32.38
C LYS A 944 -64.93 53.55 32.04
N ARG A 945 -65.07 52.21 32.02
CA ARG A 945 -66.38 51.55 31.83
C ARG A 945 -67.30 51.81 33.02
N GLN A 946 -66.78 51.73 34.24
CA GLN A 946 -67.54 51.96 35.47
C GLN A 946 -68.04 53.41 35.54
N LEU A 947 -67.18 54.40 35.30
CA LEU A 947 -67.56 55.82 35.24
C LEU A 947 -68.60 56.11 34.13
N LEU A 948 -68.52 55.43 32.98
CA LEU A 948 -69.53 55.55 31.92
C LEU A 948 -70.88 54.94 32.33
N LEU A 949 -70.89 53.83 33.08
CA LEU A 949 -72.12 53.25 33.63
C LEU A 949 -72.77 54.22 34.63
N GLU A 950 -72.01 54.76 35.58
CA GLU A 950 -72.49 55.77 36.55
C GLU A 950 -73.08 57.01 35.84
N ILE A 951 -72.43 57.49 34.78
CA ILE A 951 -72.98 58.58 33.95
C ILE A 951 -74.32 58.18 33.33
N THR A 952 -74.47 56.99 32.75
CA THR A 952 -75.75 56.56 32.15
C THR A 952 -76.86 56.36 33.19
N GLU A 953 -76.54 55.91 34.41
CA GLU A 953 -77.52 55.87 35.51
C GLU A 953 -77.94 57.28 35.93
N HIS A 954 -76.99 58.20 36.05
CA HIS A 954 -77.29 59.61 36.32
C HIS A 954 -78.14 60.24 35.21
N GLU A 955 -77.83 60.03 33.93
CA GLU A 955 -78.65 60.50 32.80
C GLU A 955 -80.08 59.92 32.82
N ALA A 956 -80.25 58.66 33.22
CA ALA A 956 -81.55 58.05 33.42
C ALA A 956 -82.33 58.71 34.58
N THR A 957 -81.68 59.01 35.71
CA THR A 957 -82.33 59.74 36.82
C THR A 957 -82.70 61.18 36.43
N VAL A 958 -81.83 61.90 35.71
CA VAL A 958 -82.10 63.25 35.19
C VAL A 958 -83.26 63.23 34.20
N SER A 959 -83.33 62.22 33.33
CA SER A 959 -84.44 62.03 32.39
C SER A 959 -85.76 61.75 33.11
N ASN A 960 -85.73 60.95 34.18
CA ASN A 960 -86.89 60.68 35.05
C ASN A 960 -87.39 61.96 35.76
N LEU A 961 -86.46 62.77 36.29
CA LEU A 961 -86.76 64.08 36.90
C LEU A 961 -87.32 65.07 35.87
N LYS A 962 -86.76 65.12 34.65
CA LYS A 962 -87.26 65.95 33.54
C LYS A 962 -88.67 65.56 33.13
N TRP A 963 -88.99 64.26 33.05
CA TRP A 963 -90.34 63.79 32.76
C TRP A 963 -91.35 64.20 33.86
N LYS A 964 -90.97 64.07 35.14
CA LYS A 964 -91.75 64.57 36.27
C LYS A 964 -91.97 66.09 36.20
N LEU A 965 -90.93 66.86 35.84
CA LEU A 965 -91.03 68.31 35.68
C LEU A 965 -92.00 68.69 34.55
N CYS A 966 -91.93 68.05 33.39
CA CYS A 966 -92.90 68.26 32.31
C CYS A 966 -94.34 67.91 32.74
N SER A 967 -94.54 66.84 33.51
CA SER A 967 -95.86 66.50 34.06
C SER A 967 -96.41 67.57 35.01
N VAL A 968 -95.55 68.18 35.83
CA VAL A 968 -95.91 69.31 36.70
C VAL A 968 -96.16 70.59 35.90
N MET A 969 -95.36 70.89 34.87
CA MET A 969 -95.58 72.03 33.97
C MET A 969 -96.94 71.93 33.28
N ASN A 970 -97.24 70.81 32.61
CA ASN A 970 -98.53 70.60 31.95
C ASN A 970 -99.71 70.74 32.94
N ARG A 971 -99.53 70.35 34.21
CA ARG A 971 -100.54 70.55 35.25
C ARG A 971 -100.66 72.01 35.68
N SER A 972 -99.57 72.79 35.70
CA SER A 972 -99.64 74.25 35.88
C SER A 972 -100.37 74.88 34.71
N GLU A 973 -99.99 74.59 33.46
CA GLU A 973 -100.62 75.15 32.26
C GLU A 973 -102.13 74.90 32.21
N ILE A 974 -102.60 73.72 32.64
CA ILE A 974 -104.04 73.43 32.79
C ILE A 974 -104.67 74.30 33.89
N LEU A 975 -104.04 74.42 35.06
CA LEU A 975 -104.53 75.27 36.16
C LEU A 975 -104.49 76.76 35.81
N ASP A 976 -103.51 77.20 35.02
CA ASP A 976 -103.40 78.57 34.51
C ASP A 976 -104.47 78.85 33.45
N HIS A 977 -104.80 77.86 32.61
CA HIS A 977 -105.94 77.94 31.69
C HIS A 977 -107.29 77.95 32.41
N GLU A 978 -107.49 77.12 33.45
CA GLU A 978 -108.67 77.18 34.33
C GLU A 978 -108.77 78.55 35.03
N ASN A 979 -107.65 79.07 35.57
CA ASN A 979 -107.60 80.41 36.13
C ASN A 979 -107.89 81.50 35.09
N GLN A 980 -107.47 81.33 33.83
CA GLN A 980 -107.83 82.24 32.75
C GLN A 980 -109.32 82.18 32.43
N GLN A 981 -109.92 80.99 32.31
CA GLN A 981 -111.37 80.83 32.11
C GLN A 981 -112.17 81.43 33.28
N LEU A 982 -111.69 81.32 34.52
CA LEU A 982 -112.29 81.97 35.68
C LEU A 982 -112.15 83.50 35.61
N ARG A 983 -110.99 84.03 35.23
CA ARG A 983 -110.77 85.47 35.01
C ARG A 983 -111.66 86.00 33.87
N GLU A 984 -111.81 85.26 32.79
CA GLU A 984 -112.69 85.60 31.67
C GLU A 984 -114.17 85.52 32.06
N SER A 985 -114.57 84.55 32.88
CA SER A 985 -115.93 84.47 33.45
C SER A 985 -116.23 85.66 34.37
N ILE A 986 -115.27 86.05 35.23
CA ILE A 986 -115.34 87.27 36.05
C ILE A 986 -115.40 88.50 35.13
N LEU A 987 -114.64 88.54 34.04
CA LEU A 987 -114.68 89.64 33.06
C LEU A 987 -116.02 89.69 32.30
N GLN A 988 -116.64 88.55 31.99
CA GLN A 988 -117.97 88.49 31.39
C GLN A 988 -119.05 88.99 32.35
N LEU A 989 -119.04 88.56 33.62
CA LEU A 989 -119.93 89.09 34.67
C LEU A 989 -119.71 90.58 34.90
N TYR A 990 -118.45 91.03 34.96
CA TYR A 990 -118.10 92.45 35.04
C TYR A 990 -118.57 93.22 33.79
N ASN A 991 -118.53 92.61 32.60
CA ASN A 991 -119.01 93.21 31.36
C ASN A 991 -120.55 93.22 31.24
N GLN A 992 -121.26 92.28 31.89
CA GLN A 992 -122.72 92.36 32.07
C GLN A 992 -123.08 93.49 33.06
N MET A 993 -122.34 93.63 34.17
CA MET A 993 -122.49 94.77 35.06
C MET A 993 -122.12 96.09 34.34
N ARG A 994 -121.12 96.08 33.45
CA ARG A 994 -120.69 97.22 32.62
C ARG A 994 -121.71 97.54 31.54
N SER A 995 -122.39 96.58 30.94
CA SER A 995 -123.42 96.83 29.92
C SER A 995 -124.64 97.50 30.54
N LEU A 996 -125.08 97.06 31.73
CA LEU A 996 -126.07 97.78 32.55
C LEU A 996 -125.58 99.20 32.91
N LYS A 997 -124.33 99.35 33.35
CA LYS A 997 -123.71 100.67 33.60
C LYS A 997 -123.53 101.52 32.33
N GLN A 998 -123.48 100.92 31.13
CA GLN A 998 -123.36 101.60 29.85
C GLN A 998 -124.72 101.95 29.25
N VAL A 999 -125.81 101.24 29.52
CA VAL A 999 -127.16 101.77 29.26
C VAL A 999 -127.36 103.08 30.04
N LEU A 1000 -126.85 103.14 31.28
CA LEU A 1000 -126.82 104.35 32.11
C LEU A 1000 -125.73 105.39 31.75
N LYS A 1001 -124.81 105.12 30.81
CA LYS A 1001 -123.77 106.07 30.36
C LYS A 1001 -123.74 106.39 28.87
N LYS A 1002 -124.47 105.66 28.02
CA LYS A 1002 -124.59 105.92 26.57
C LYS A 1002 -125.44 107.17 26.23
N LEU A 1003 -125.80 107.98 27.22
CA LEU A 1003 -126.28 109.35 27.03
C LEU A 1003 -125.16 110.40 26.91
N GLN A 1004 -123.88 110.07 27.18
CA GLN A 1004 -122.76 111.04 27.07
C GLN A 1004 -121.48 110.46 26.44
N ALA A 1005 -121.35 110.73 25.13
CA ALA A 1005 -120.12 111.01 24.34
C ALA A 1005 -118.94 109.99 24.28
N LEU A 1006 -118.17 110.11 23.19
CA LEU A 1006 -117.13 109.19 22.68
C LEU A 1006 -115.70 109.81 22.71
N ASN A 1007 -114.69 109.01 22.32
CA ASN A 1007 -113.32 109.37 21.90
C ASN A 1007 -112.27 109.59 23.01
N LEU A 1008 -110.95 109.33 22.90
CA LEU A 1008 -110.06 108.44 22.07
C LEU A 1008 -108.70 108.25 22.86
N PRO A 1009 -107.63 107.56 22.40
CA PRO A 1009 -106.47 107.11 23.22
C PRO A 1009 -105.15 107.92 23.09
N ASP A 1010 -104.12 107.57 23.88
CA ASP A 1010 -102.68 107.42 23.50
C ASP A 1010 -101.82 106.86 24.68
N ILE A 1011 -100.97 105.83 24.51
CA ILE A 1011 -99.51 105.76 24.19
C ILE A 1011 -98.51 105.97 25.36
N ALA A 1012 -97.59 104.99 25.57
CA ALA A 1012 -96.23 105.20 26.12
C ALA A 1012 -95.27 104.00 25.87
N MET A 1013 -94.12 104.27 25.22
CA MET A 1013 -92.72 103.79 25.45
C MET A 1013 -92.40 102.31 25.81
N MET A 1014 -91.28 101.67 25.40
CA MET A 1014 -89.98 102.15 24.87
C MET A 1014 -89.22 101.04 24.06
N ILE A 1015 -88.06 101.36 23.47
CA ILE A 1015 -87.13 100.52 22.65
C ILE A 1015 -85.65 100.97 22.93
N PRO A 1016 -84.54 100.54 22.28
CA PRO A 1016 -84.17 99.33 21.49
C PRO A 1016 -82.73 98.72 21.74
N SER A 1017 -82.39 97.62 21.03
CA SER A 1017 -81.04 97.24 20.48
C SER A 1017 -79.82 96.91 21.39
N ASP A 1018 -78.63 96.49 20.89
CA ASP A 1018 -78.19 95.40 19.95
C ASP A 1018 -76.63 95.44 19.76
N TRP A 1019 -76.01 94.40 19.15
CA TRP A 1019 -74.72 94.40 18.35
C TRP A 1019 -73.26 94.36 18.94
N LEU A 1020 -72.39 93.58 18.24
CA LEU A 1020 -70.91 93.70 17.93
C LEU A 1020 -69.72 93.17 18.83
N MET A 1021 -68.90 92.28 18.20
CA MET A 1021 -67.39 92.15 18.23
C MET A 1021 -66.66 91.58 19.49
N ARG A 1022 -65.38 91.10 19.44
CA ARG A 1022 -64.29 91.10 18.41
C ARG A 1022 -63.35 89.84 18.49
N VAL A 1023 -62.33 89.80 17.62
CA VAL A 1023 -61.22 88.83 17.43
C VAL A 1023 -59.90 89.38 18.07
N ASP A 1024 -58.75 88.75 17.77
CA ASP A 1024 -57.34 89.15 18.02
C ASP A 1024 -56.78 88.55 19.35
N GLU A 1025 -55.66 87.80 19.48
CA GLU A 1025 -54.55 87.31 18.59
C GLU A 1025 -54.13 85.85 19.04
N ILE A 1026 -52.99 85.15 18.85
CA ILE A 1026 -51.57 85.32 18.37
C ILE A 1026 -51.01 83.98 17.73
N ILE A 1027 -49.68 83.71 17.68
CA ILE A 1027 -48.99 82.70 16.80
C ILE A 1027 -47.85 81.87 17.47
N ASN A 1028 -47.59 80.65 16.95
CA ASN A 1028 -46.40 79.73 17.07
C ASN A 1028 -46.09 78.90 18.35
N LEU A 1029 -45.96 77.57 18.19
CA LEU A 1029 -44.75 76.77 18.48
C LEU A 1029 -44.86 75.30 17.95
N PRO A 1030 -43.78 74.63 17.49
CA PRO A 1030 -43.74 73.19 17.22
C PRO A 1030 -43.05 72.36 18.33
N ASN A 1031 -43.37 71.07 18.35
CA ASN A 1031 -43.08 70.02 19.34
C ASN A 1031 -41.76 70.05 20.16
N GLU A 1032 -41.97 69.68 21.43
CA GLU A 1032 -41.16 68.88 22.37
C GLU A 1032 -40.14 67.91 21.70
N SER A 1033 -39.00 67.52 22.32
CA SER A 1033 -38.76 67.24 23.74
C SER A 1033 -37.27 67.31 24.13
N PHE A 1034 -36.90 67.61 25.39
CA PHE A 1034 -36.09 66.76 26.30
C PHE A 1034 -35.68 67.42 27.64
N SER A 1035 -35.48 66.57 28.66
CA SER A 1035 -34.68 66.73 29.90
C SER A 1035 -35.17 67.52 31.14
N GLU A 1036 -34.96 66.84 32.28
CA GLU A 1036 -34.52 67.32 33.61
C GLU A 1036 -35.38 68.14 34.61
N VAL A 1037 -35.92 67.39 35.60
CA VAL A 1037 -35.53 67.46 37.04
C VAL A 1037 -35.63 68.81 37.78
N THR A 1038 -36.56 68.91 38.75
CA THR A 1038 -36.19 68.99 40.20
C THR A 1038 -37.37 68.89 41.20
N ARG A 1039 -37.12 68.14 42.30
CA ARG A 1039 -37.53 68.35 43.72
C ARG A 1039 -39.02 68.27 44.19
N HIS A 1040 -39.22 67.32 45.12
CA HIS A 1040 -39.96 67.37 46.41
C HIS A 1040 -41.25 68.22 46.53
N SER A 1041 -42.38 67.71 47.05
CA SER A 1041 -42.49 67.26 48.46
C SER A 1041 -43.75 66.43 48.81
N SER A 1042 -43.58 65.37 49.61
CA SER A 1042 -44.61 64.71 50.47
C SER A 1042 -45.07 65.64 51.63
N PRO A 1043 -46.16 65.40 52.41
CA PRO A 1043 -46.70 64.07 52.80
C PRO A 1043 -48.25 63.96 53.00
N VAL A 1044 -48.69 62.79 53.53
CA VAL A 1044 -49.90 62.44 54.36
C VAL A 1044 -50.29 60.97 54.02
N ILE A 1045 -49.96 59.95 54.84
CA ILE A 1045 -50.75 59.37 55.98
C ILE A 1045 -51.95 58.53 55.46
N LYS A 1046 -52.20 57.24 55.81
CA LYS A 1046 -51.66 56.26 56.80
C LYS A 1046 -51.90 54.81 56.29
N VAL A 1047 -51.04 53.80 56.50
CA VAL A 1047 -50.85 52.88 57.67
C VAL A 1047 -52.00 51.91 57.99
N THR A 1048 -51.74 50.61 57.74
CA THR A 1048 -51.75 49.44 58.68
C THR A 1048 -50.75 48.43 58.11
N GLU A 1049 -49.68 48.00 58.81
CA GLU A 1049 -49.64 46.96 59.87
C GLU A 1049 -50.05 45.57 59.34
N ASP A 1050 -49.30 44.46 59.48
CA ASP A 1050 -47.91 44.17 59.94
C ASP A 1050 -47.51 42.76 59.40
N GLY A 1051 -46.25 42.31 59.32
CA GLY A 1051 -44.95 42.93 59.64
C GLY A 1051 -43.83 41.86 59.75
N ASN A 1052 -42.57 42.30 59.84
CA ASN A 1052 -41.35 41.54 60.22
C ASN A 1052 -40.85 40.42 59.24
N MET A 1053 -39.56 40.09 59.09
CA MET A 1053 -38.25 40.54 59.65
C MET A 1053 -37.13 39.93 58.74
N GLU A 1054 -35.89 40.41 58.61
CA GLU A 1054 -35.22 41.65 59.05
C GLU A 1054 -33.89 41.89 58.25
N GLN A 1055 -33.21 43.01 58.55
CA GLN A 1055 -31.76 43.29 58.44
C GLN A 1055 -30.98 42.97 57.14
N SER A 1056 -30.63 44.06 56.44
CA SER A 1056 -29.21 44.35 56.13
C SER A 1056 -28.56 45.06 57.33
N PRO A 1057 -27.22 45.22 57.36
CA PRO A 1057 -26.72 46.59 57.15
C PRO A 1057 -25.43 46.69 56.31
N GLU A 1058 -25.15 47.91 55.86
CA GLU A 1058 -23.96 48.28 55.09
C GLU A 1058 -22.75 48.68 55.97
N SER A 1059 -21.62 48.93 55.29
CA SER A 1059 -20.66 50.02 55.52
C SER A 1059 -19.31 49.73 56.22
N SER A 1060 -18.40 50.70 56.05
CA SER A 1060 -17.02 50.83 56.54
C SER A 1060 -15.91 49.99 55.88
N PHE A 1061 -15.16 50.67 55.00
CA PHE A 1061 -13.69 50.52 54.86
C PHE A 1061 -13.02 50.71 56.26
N PRO A 1062 -11.86 50.09 56.57
CA PRO A 1062 -10.67 50.13 55.72
C PRO A 1062 -9.76 48.87 55.64
N LEU A 1063 -8.80 48.94 54.71
CA LEU A 1063 -7.53 48.20 54.64
C LEU A 1063 -6.74 48.29 55.98
N PRO A 1064 -5.81 47.36 56.35
CA PRO A 1064 -4.70 46.92 55.47
C PRO A 1064 -4.04 45.52 55.71
N VAL A 1065 -2.97 45.22 54.94
CA VAL A 1065 -1.94 44.15 55.11
C VAL A 1065 -2.46 42.71 54.87
N SER A 1066 -1.84 41.81 54.08
CA SER A 1066 -0.57 41.79 53.30
C SER A 1066 -0.80 40.97 51.99
N ARG A 1067 -0.03 41.09 50.91
CA ARG A 1067 1.44 41.13 50.74
C ARG A 1067 1.93 42.16 49.70
N SER A 1068 3.21 42.53 49.82
CA SER A 1068 3.99 43.47 48.99
C SER A 1068 4.06 43.08 47.49
N ASP A 1069 4.27 43.99 46.52
CA ASP A 1069 5.29 45.06 46.38
C ASP A 1069 6.74 44.50 46.25
N THR A 1070 7.70 45.07 45.50
CA THR A 1070 7.82 46.45 44.96
C THR A 1070 8.67 46.52 43.66
N SER A 1071 8.91 47.74 43.17
CA SER A 1071 9.64 48.18 41.98
C SER A 1071 11.19 48.13 42.01
N GLU A 1072 11.76 48.36 40.82
CA GLU A 1072 12.99 49.16 40.52
C GLU A 1072 14.44 48.68 40.81
N VAL A 1073 15.32 49.05 39.85
CA VAL A 1073 16.76 49.35 39.92
C VAL A 1073 17.77 48.26 40.37
N GLY A 1074 18.70 47.92 39.46
CA GLY A 1074 19.95 47.19 39.74
C GLY A 1074 20.93 47.22 38.56
N TYR A 1075 22.22 47.52 38.78
CA TYR A 1075 23.21 47.86 37.73
C TYR A 1075 24.29 46.78 37.49
N LEU A 1076 24.78 46.72 36.24
CA LEU A 1076 26.14 46.38 35.76
C LEU A 1076 26.74 44.95 35.86
N ASN A 1077 27.14 44.45 34.67
CA ASN A 1077 28.26 43.54 34.35
C ASN A 1077 28.18 42.08 34.90
N VAL A 1078 28.63 41.04 34.18
CA VAL A 1078 29.83 40.94 33.32
C VAL A 1078 29.67 40.02 32.07
N HIS A 1079 30.26 40.47 30.96
CA HIS A 1079 30.87 39.72 29.84
C HIS A 1079 30.11 38.62 29.05
N SER A 1080 29.79 38.96 27.81
CA SER A 1080 30.15 38.12 26.65
C SER A 1080 31.56 38.49 26.14
N PRO A 1081 32.37 37.55 25.61
CA PRO A 1081 33.59 37.88 24.88
C PRO A 1081 33.29 38.36 23.46
N LYS A 1082 34.03 39.36 22.98
CA LYS A 1082 33.87 39.95 21.64
C LYS A 1082 34.32 38.98 20.54
N VAL A 1083 33.63 39.01 19.40
CA VAL A 1083 34.31 38.93 18.09
C VAL A 1083 34.47 40.36 17.58
N ILE A 1084 35.62 40.66 16.97
CA ILE A 1084 36.00 42.01 16.54
C ILE A 1084 35.99 42.07 15.01
N ILE A 1085 35.44 43.16 14.46
CA ILE A 1085 35.77 43.62 13.11
C ILE A 1085 36.57 44.92 13.26
N ALA A 1086 37.82 44.89 12.83
CA ALA A 1086 38.68 46.04 12.60
C ALA A 1086 39.65 45.67 11.48
N ALA A 1087 39.88 46.58 10.53
CA ALA A 1087 40.72 46.32 9.37
C ALA A 1087 42.19 46.69 9.64
N SER A 1088 43.13 45.97 9.00
CA SER A 1088 44.04 46.52 7.96
C SER A 1088 45.00 45.43 7.46
N GLU A 1089 45.61 45.64 6.29
CA GLU A 1089 46.89 45.05 5.81
C GLU A 1089 47.00 43.50 5.65
N ASP A 1090 47.60 42.92 4.59
CA ASP A 1090 48.16 43.46 3.34
C ASP A 1090 48.39 42.32 2.28
N CYS A 1091 48.73 42.70 1.04
CA CYS A 1091 49.44 41.92 -0.02
C CYS A 1091 48.78 40.75 -0.79
N GLY A 1092 48.75 40.87 -2.14
CA GLY A 1092 48.59 39.75 -3.13
C GLY A 1092 47.16 39.55 -3.68
N VAL A 1093 46.73 39.92 -4.90
CA VAL A 1093 47.36 40.26 -6.21
C VAL A 1093 47.93 39.04 -6.98
N PRO A 1094 47.48 38.71 -8.22
CA PRO A 1094 46.22 39.07 -8.89
C PRO A 1094 45.59 37.88 -9.70
N GLU A 1095 44.78 38.23 -10.72
CA GLU A 1095 44.18 37.39 -11.76
C GLU A 1095 45.12 36.39 -12.47
N SER A 1096 44.54 35.31 -13.00
CA SER A 1096 44.95 34.76 -14.30
C SER A 1096 43.73 34.29 -15.13
N ARG A 1097 43.39 35.04 -16.18
CA ARG A 1097 42.67 34.47 -17.34
C ARG A 1097 43.63 33.59 -18.14
N VAL A 1098 43.13 32.48 -18.67
CA VAL A 1098 43.46 31.82 -19.96
C VAL A 1098 42.56 30.57 -20.02
N ASN A 1099 41.61 30.44 -20.94
CA ASN A 1099 41.70 30.12 -22.37
C ASN A 1099 42.18 28.68 -22.66
N ASP A 1100 41.37 27.96 -23.44
CA ASP A 1100 41.68 26.78 -24.27
C ASP A 1100 42.29 25.56 -23.51
N VAL A 1101 41.64 24.39 -23.44
CA VAL A 1101 40.94 23.62 -24.51
C VAL A 1101 39.64 22.99 -23.99
#